data_AF-A0A3D5IFU8-F1
#
_entry.id   AF-A0A3D5IFU8-F1
#
_cell.length_a   1.000
_cell.length_b   1.000
_cell.length_c   1.000
_cell.angle_alpha   90.00
_cell.angle_beta   90.00
_cell.angle_gamma   90.00
#
_symmetry.space_group_name_H-M   'P 1'
#
loop_
_entity.id
_entity.type
_entity.pdbx_description
1 polymer ?
#
loop_
_entity_poly.entity_id
_entity_poly.type
_entity_poly.pdbx_seq_one_letter_code
_entity_poly.pdbx_strand_id
1 'polypeptide(L)'
;MIIKCKMCGGDLAFEPGSTVCECEYCGSKQTIPSADSEKKTNLFNRANRLRMNSEFDKASGVYEQIVAEFPEEAEAYWGLCLCAYGIEYVDDPATGSKIPTCHRTLPTSIMEDSNFEQACDYADPVARKVYREEAKTIDRIQKDILSIAQNETPYDVFICYKETAEDGSRTEDSVLAQDVYEALTAKGLKVFFSRITLEDKLGTQYEPYIYAALSSAKVMLAFGTTYEYYDAVWVKNEWSRFLGMMKADKRKVLIPCFKGLDAYDMPKEFRGLQAQDMAKLGWMQDLVRGVEKLCGKGETAATVVQKTVVQEVQESGKADNLMKRVYLYLEDEDFEKASEYIDKVLDVDAEYAPAYVAQILVEHKLTREKDIVNLGASIDDKPAWKKALRFSNEQEKQLYLGYSKQINDKIAHGVECVRFKNVIEQIKQKQENYELALSKMQEKDYPSALSILTDLENYKSTSELLRQCIDTYREKLIIRLASVKEIPALIAQQKVKDAEQQSSIARNEFNKLKEESEEREKRKNKIQTQIYELNKQIGQTHGIFSGKKKQKLQNEIAVLEKEQSAIERLQHLAEPAVAKAEEELQIAKSILEEVRAALKTAQDEQQAGEQWTDEAILEAAKKEAKLQPGQYLALGRYPQTRDESNCTSIEWLILKREKQRLLIISRNGLDAQPYNNIWNDVTWEKSTLRTWLNSTFYSKAFTSAEQISILTTAVNNGENNCYSKWNTNGGNSTRDKVFLLSCIEANNYFGVINNSDYIGAIKNNLKSRTAPTMYATGHGAYANPRDKTTDGVSAGWWWLRSPGNSQTNAAYVSTDGSLFYGDVTFASGLVRPAMWVDLESLIFQA
;
A
#
# COMPACT_ATOMS: atom_id res chain seq x y z
N MET A 1 35.15 -26.03 -14.60
CA MET A 1 33.70 -26.28 -14.77
C MET A 1 32.98 -25.00 -14.39
N ILE A 2 32.13 -24.46 -15.27
CA ILE A 2 31.39 -23.22 -15.02
C ILE A 2 29.90 -23.57 -15.02
N ILE A 3 29.24 -23.44 -13.87
CA ILE A 3 27.80 -23.58 -13.76
C ILE A 3 27.18 -22.21 -13.99
N LYS A 4 26.18 -22.13 -14.87
CA LYS A 4 25.42 -20.91 -15.11
C LYS A 4 24.15 -20.88 -14.28
N CYS A 5 23.78 -19.69 -13.82
CA CYS A 5 22.52 -19.42 -13.14
C CYS A 5 21.36 -19.89 -14.00
N LYS A 6 20.48 -20.72 -13.43
CA LYS A 6 19.27 -21.16 -14.12
C LYS A 6 18.22 -20.06 -14.27
N MET A 7 18.37 -18.93 -13.57
CA MET A 7 17.44 -17.80 -13.61
C MET A 7 17.87 -16.67 -14.55
N CYS A 8 19.18 -16.35 -14.62
CA CYS A 8 19.68 -15.21 -15.41
C CYS A 8 20.81 -15.57 -16.40
N GLY A 9 21.35 -16.79 -16.37
CA GLY A 9 22.45 -17.21 -17.23
C GLY A 9 23.85 -16.71 -16.84
N GLY A 10 23.98 -15.91 -15.78
CA GLY A 10 25.26 -15.45 -15.24
C GLY A 10 26.09 -16.60 -14.64
N ASP A 11 27.41 -16.44 -14.59
CA ASP A 11 28.31 -17.48 -14.05
C ASP A 11 28.18 -17.56 -12.51
N LEU A 12 28.19 -18.77 -11.94
CA LEU A 12 28.01 -18.95 -10.49
C LEU A 12 29.35 -19.18 -9.80
N ALA A 13 29.57 -18.43 -8.72
CA ALA A 13 30.59 -18.72 -7.72
C ALA A 13 29.97 -19.57 -6.60
N PHE A 14 30.56 -20.71 -6.30
CA PHE A 14 30.09 -21.62 -5.25
C PHE A 14 31.24 -22.41 -4.63
N GLU A 15 31.09 -22.81 -3.37
CA GLU A 15 32.07 -23.65 -2.69
C GLU A 15 31.95 -25.11 -3.15
N PRO A 16 33.06 -25.83 -3.37
CA PRO A 16 33.03 -27.24 -3.77
C PRO A 16 32.18 -28.09 -2.79
N GLY A 17 31.24 -28.86 -3.33
CA GLY A 17 30.30 -29.67 -2.54
C GLY A 17 29.00 -28.96 -2.14
N SER A 18 28.85 -27.67 -2.48
CA SER A 18 27.58 -26.95 -2.31
C SER A 18 26.54 -27.43 -3.33
N THR A 19 25.29 -27.54 -2.88
CA THR A 19 24.12 -27.87 -3.70
C THR A 19 23.13 -26.71 -3.84
N VAL A 20 23.43 -25.60 -3.16
CA VAL A 20 22.70 -24.33 -3.20
C VAL A 20 23.70 -23.19 -3.25
N CYS A 21 23.44 -22.18 -4.07
CA CYS A 21 24.24 -20.96 -4.12
C CYS A 21 23.33 -19.73 -4.33
N GLU A 22 23.88 -18.55 -4.07
CA GLU A 22 23.26 -17.28 -4.38
C GLU A 22 23.94 -16.68 -5.61
N CYS A 23 23.16 -16.20 -6.59
CA CYS A 23 23.72 -15.62 -7.80
C CYS A 23 24.15 -14.17 -7.57
N GLU A 24 25.41 -13.84 -7.82
CA GLU A 24 25.93 -12.46 -7.70
C GLU A 24 25.29 -11.47 -8.70
N TYR A 25 24.76 -11.98 -9.82
CA TYR A 25 24.18 -11.15 -10.88
C TYR A 25 22.71 -10.79 -10.64
N CYS A 26 21.90 -11.72 -10.13
CA CYS A 26 20.45 -11.51 -9.93
C CYS A 26 19.98 -11.70 -8.48
N GLY A 27 20.89 -11.91 -7.52
CA GLY A 27 20.58 -12.08 -6.10
C GLY A 27 19.75 -13.32 -5.76
N SER A 28 19.46 -14.18 -6.75
CA SER A 28 18.54 -15.30 -6.57
C SER A 28 19.25 -16.48 -5.91
N LYS A 29 18.68 -16.98 -4.82
CA LYS A 29 19.08 -18.24 -4.19
C LYS A 29 18.54 -19.41 -4.98
N GLN A 30 19.41 -20.30 -5.45
CA GLN A 30 19.04 -21.39 -6.34
C GLN A 30 19.78 -22.68 -5.98
N THR A 31 19.19 -23.83 -6.32
CA THR A 31 19.89 -25.11 -6.32
C THR A 31 20.82 -25.22 -7.53
N ILE A 32 21.91 -25.96 -7.37
CA ILE A 32 22.91 -26.21 -8.41
C ILE A 32 23.18 -27.71 -8.56
N PRO A 33 23.47 -28.20 -9.77
CA PRO A 33 23.82 -29.60 -9.98
C PRO A 33 25.19 -29.91 -9.39
N SER A 34 25.46 -31.19 -9.12
CA SER A 34 26.78 -31.58 -8.62
C SER A 34 27.89 -31.32 -9.66
N ALA A 35 28.97 -30.69 -9.23
CA ALA A 35 30.08 -30.21 -10.07
C ALA A 35 31.21 -31.24 -10.23
N ASP A 36 30.87 -32.48 -10.52
CA ASP A 36 31.77 -33.64 -10.65
C ASP A 36 32.08 -34.03 -12.11
N SER A 37 31.30 -33.52 -13.08
CA SER A 37 31.42 -33.84 -14.50
C SER A 37 31.23 -32.62 -15.39
N GLU A 38 32.22 -32.38 -16.26
CA GLU A 38 32.17 -31.31 -17.26
C GLU A 38 31.05 -31.54 -18.29
N LYS A 39 30.83 -32.80 -18.70
CA LYS A 39 29.71 -33.17 -19.59
C LYS A 39 28.38 -32.81 -18.95
N LYS A 40 28.18 -33.16 -17.67
CA LYS A 40 26.94 -32.89 -16.94
C LYS A 40 26.70 -31.38 -16.80
N THR A 41 27.73 -30.62 -16.43
CA THR A 41 27.67 -29.16 -16.34
C THR A 41 27.25 -28.53 -17.68
N ASN A 42 27.81 -29.00 -18.80
CA ASN A 42 27.45 -28.50 -20.13
C ASN A 42 26.01 -28.84 -20.53
N LEU A 43 25.51 -30.03 -20.17
CA LEU A 43 24.12 -30.42 -20.40
C LEU A 43 23.16 -29.53 -19.60
N PHE A 44 23.43 -29.26 -18.31
CA PHE A 44 22.62 -28.35 -17.50
C PHE A 44 22.60 -26.92 -18.05
N ASN A 45 23.77 -26.38 -18.43
CA ASN A 45 23.86 -25.05 -19.02
C ASN A 45 23.05 -24.95 -20.33
N ARG A 46 23.06 -26.01 -21.15
CA ARG A 46 22.25 -26.10 -22.37
C ARG A 46 20.75 -26.19 -22.06
N ALA A 47 20.35 -27.05 -21.13
CA ALA A 47 18.95 -27.22 -20.75
C ALA A 47 18.36 -25.93 -20.14
N ASN A 48 19.10 -25.29 -19.23
CA ASN A 48 18.71 -24.01 -18.63
C ASN A 48 18.56 -22.91 -19.69
N ARG A 49 19.45 -22.84 -20.68
CA ARG A 49 19.35 -21.88 -21.78
C ARG A 49 18.11 -22.09 -22.63
N LEU A 50 17.80 -23.34 -22.96
CA LEU A 50 16.58 -23.67 -23.71
C LEU A 50 15.33 -23.27 -22.90
N ARG A 51 15.31 -23.53 -21.59
CA ARG A 51 14.20 -23.14 -20.72
C ARG A 51 14.04 -21.61 -20.61
N MET A 52 15.14 -20.86 -20.50
CA MET A 52 15.12 -19.39 -20.49
C MET A 52 14.62 -18.79 -21.82
N ASN A 53 14.71 -19.54 -22.92
CA ASN A 53 14.12 -19.18 -24.21
C ASN A 53 12.69 -19.73 -24.40
N SER A 54 12.07 -20.23 -23.33
CA SER A 54 10.76 -20.88 -23.31
C SER A 54 10.66 -22.13 -24.22
N GLU A 55 11.79 -22.74 -24.61
CA GLU A 55 11.86 -23.97 -25.42
C GLU A 55 11.77 -25.24 -24.55
N PHE A 56 10.69 -25.34 -23.77
CA PHE A 56 10.53 -26.34 -22.70
C PHE A 56 10.63 -27.79 -23.17
N ASP A 57 10.12 -28.15 -24.36
CA ASP A 57 10.18 -29.54 -24.85
C ASP A 57 11.61 -29.96 -25.21
N LYS A 58 12.39 -29.04 -25.80
CA LYS A 58 13.81 -29.27 -26.09
C LYS A 58 14.62 -29.34 -24.79
N ALA A 59 14.29 -28.49 -23.81
CA ALA A 59 14.90 -28.53 -22.49
C ALA A 59 14.60 -29.85 -21.76
N SER A 60 13.35 -30.33 -21.79
CA SER A 60 12.94 -31.63 -21.23
C SER A 60 13.77 -32.77 -21.80
N GLY A 61 13.94 -32.82 -23.13
CA GLY A 61 14.77 -33.86 -23.76
C GLY A 61 16.24 -33.84 -23.31
N VAL A 62 16.80 -32.67 -22.98
CA VAL A 62 18.15 -32.58 -22.41
C VAL A 62 18.17 -33.02 -20.95
N TYR A 63 17.16 -32.66 -20.14
CA TYR A 63 17.07 -33.14 -18.76
C TYR A 63 16.81 -34.65 -18.68
N GLU A 64 16.00 -35.22 -19.58
CA GLU A 64 15.80 -36.67 -19.72
C GLU A 64 17.12 -37.37 -20.05
N GLN A 65 17.94 -36.78 -20.92
CA GLN A 65 19.28 -37.28 -21.18
C GLN A 65 20.15 -37.25 -19.90
N ILE A 66 20.07 -36.19 -19.10
CA ILE A 66 20.79 -36.10 -17.83
C ILE A 66 20.30 -37.18 -16.87
N VAL A 67 18.99 -37.38 -16.71
CA VAL A 67 18.43 -38.43 -15.84
C VAL A 67 18.83 -39.84 -16.30
N ALA A 68 18.85 -40.08 -17.61
CA ALA A 68 19.25 -41.38 -18.17
C ALA A 68 20.74 -41.69 -17.90
N GLU A 69 21.60 -40.66 -17.90
CA GLU A 69 23.04 -40.82 -17.64
C GLU A 69 23.40 -40.72 -16.14
N PHE A 70 22.64 -39.93 -15.36
CA PHE A 70 22.87 -39.62 -13.95
C PHE A 70 21.54 -39.69 -13.16
N PRO A 71 21.06 -40.91 -12.83
CA PRO A 71 19.72 -41.10 -12.27
C PRO A 71 19.49 -40.53 -10.87
N GLU A 72 20.56 -40.21 -10.13
CA GLU A 72 20.50 -39.64 -8.78
C GLU A 72 20.67 -38.11 -8.77
N GLU A 73 20.72 -37.45 -9.94
CA GLU A 73 20.90 -36.01 -10.03
C GLU A 73 19.58 -35.26 -9.79
N ALA A 74 19.36 -34.81 -8.55
CA ALA A 74 18.13 -34.12 -8.12
C ALA A 74 17.75 -32.91 -9.00
N GLU A 75 18.74 -32.11 -9.43
CA GLU A 75 18.49 -30.91 -10.24
C GLU A 75 17.92 -31.25 -11.63
N ALA A 76 18.19 -32.46 -12.15
CA ALA A 76 17.65 -32.89 -13.43
C ALA A 76 16.14 -33.14 -13.36
N TYR A 77 15.67 -33.81 -12.30
CA TYR A 77 14.24 -34.01 -12.05
C TYR A 77 13.53 -32.68 -11.76
N TRP A 78 14.17 -31.77 -11.02
CA TRP A 78 13.63 -30.43 -10.83
C TRP A 78 13.51 -29.68 -12.17
N GLY A 79 14.52 -29.78 -13.03
CA GLY A 79 14.48 -29.24 -14.39
C GLY A 79 13.32 -29.79 -15.24
N LEU A 80 13.06 -31.10 -15.17
CA LEU A 80 11.90 -31.73 -15.82
C LEU A 80 10.58 -31.18 -15.29
N CYS A 81 10.46 -31.03 -13.98
CA CYS A 81 9.30 -30.44 -13.33
C CYS A 81 9.09 -29.00 -13.84
N LEU A 82 10.11 -28.15 -13.81
CA LEU A 82 10.02 -26.78 -14.34
C LEU A 82 9.63 -26.74 -15.83
N CYS A 83 10.07 -27.70 -16.65
CA CYS A 83 9.67 -27.79 -18.06
C CYS A 83 8.20 -28.21 -18.22
N ALA A 84 7.71 -29.14 -17.40
CA ALA A 84 6.32 -29.60 -17.43
C ALA A 84 5.34 -28.46 -17.13
N TYR A 85 5.65 -27.64 -16.12
CA TYR A 85 4.87 -26.45 -15.74
C TYR A 85 5.24 -25.18 -16.53
N GLY A 86 6.15 -25.30 -17.51
CA GLY A 86 6.55 -24.19 -18.38
C GLY A 86 7.04 -22.97 -17.61
N ILE A 87 7.88 -23.18 -16.60
CA ILE A 87 8.34 -22.13 -15.71
C ILE A 87 9.49 -21.38 -16.36
N GLU A 88 9.34 -20.06 -16.49
CA GLU A 88 10.38 -19.10 -16.82
C GLU A 88 10.60 -18.16 -15.63
N TYR A 89 11.84 -17.68 -15.42
CA TYR A 89 12.11 -16.72 -14.34
C TYR A 89 12.31 -15.32 -14.92
N VAL A 90 11.28 -14.51 -14.80
CA VAL A 90 11.22 -13.16 -15.35
C VAL A 90 11.60 -12.15 -14.26
N ASP A 91 12.17 -11.02 -14.64
CA ASP A 91 12.47 -9.94 -13.70
C ASP A 91 11.19 -9.24 -13.25
N ASP A 92 10.99 -9.14 -11.94
CA ASP A 92 9.97 -8.28 -11.36
C ASP A 92 10.36 -6.80 -11.56
N PRO A 93 9.58 -5.99 -12.29
CA PRO A 93 9.89 -4.57 -12.52
C PRO A 93 10.01 -3.74 -11.24
N ALA A 94 9.37 -4.16 -10.14
CA ALA A 94 9.36 -3.43 -8.88
C ALA A 94 10.57 -3.77 -7.98
N THR A 95 10.96 -5.04 -7.93
CA THR A 95 11.99 -5.53 -6.98
C THR A 95 13.28 -5.95 -7.67
N GLY A 96 13.30 -6.11 -8.99
CA GLY A 96 14.43 -6.67 -9.76
C GLY A 96 14.70 -8.15 -9.44
N SER A 97 13.84 -8.80 -8.65
CA SER A 97 14.00 -10.21 -8.27
C SER A 97 13.44 -11.12 -9.36
N LYS A 98 14.00 -12.32 -9.49
CA LYS A 98 13.54 -13.33 -10.44
C LYS A 98 12.31 -14.05 -9.90
N ILE A 99 11.17 -13.89 -10.59
CA ILE A 99 9.89 -14.50 -10.23
C ILE A 99 9.52 -15.63 -11.20
N PRO A 100 9.07 -16.80 -10.72
CA PRO A 100 8.59 -17.85 -11.60
C PRO A 100 7.31 -17.42 -12.30
N THR A 101 7.26 -17.53 -13.62
CA THR A 101 6.09 -17.28 -14.46
C THR A 101 5.72 -18.57 -15.18
N CYS A 102 4.44 -18.94 -15.14
CA CYS A 102 3.94 -20.18 -15.72
C CYS A 102 3.42 -19.94 -17.15
N HIS A 103 3.99 -20.67 -18.11
CA HIS A 103 3.58 -20.68 -19.52
C HIS A 103 2.87 -22.00 -19.91
N ARG A 104 2.79 -22.95 -18.96
CA ARG A 104 2.10 -24.24 -19.13
C ARG A 104 1.39 -24.64 -17.85
N THR A 105 0.10 -24.30 -17.77
CA THR A 105 -0.74 -24.72 -16.65
C THR A 105 -1.24 -26.15 -16.85
N LEU A 106 -1.05 -26.97 -15.81
CA LEU A 106 -1.59 -28.31 -15.66
C LEU A 106 -2.68 -28.32 -14.56
N PRO A 107 -3.61 -29.29 -14.55
CA PRO A 107 -4.61 -29.40 -13.48
C PRO A 107 -4.05 -30.03 -12.20
N THR A 108 -2.99 -30.84 -12.30
CA THR A 108 -2.33 -31.51 -11.16
C THR A 108 -1.35 -30.55 -10.49
N SER A 109 -1.30 -30.53 -9.15
CA SER A 109 -0.37 -29.67 -8.42
C SER A 109 1.08 -30.06 -8.67
N ILE A 110 1.97 -29.07 -8.81
CA ILE A 110 3.43 -29.32 -8.87
C ILE A 110 3.96 -30.09 -7.67
N MET A 111 3.29 -29.97 -6.52
CA MET A 111 3.65 -30.69 -5.29
C MET A 111 3.34 -32.19 -5.36
N GLU A 112 2.51 -32.61 -6.32
CA GLU A 112 2.10 -33.99 -6.58
C GLU A 112 2.80 -34.57 -7.82
N ASP A 113 3.71 -33.81 -8.44
CA ASP A 113 4.45 -34.26 -9.62
C ASP A 113 5.51 -35.31 -9.24
N SER A 114 5.58 -36.41 -9.98
CA SER A 114 6.54 -37.48 -9.72
C SER A 114 7.99 -37.03 -9.84
N ASN A 115 8.30 -36.06 -10.71
CA ASN A 115 9.66 -35.52 -10.82
C ASN A 115 9.99 -34.61 -9.64
N PHE A 116 9.02 -33.91 -9.06
CA PHE A 116 9.24 -33.13 -7.84
C PHE A 116 9.53 -34.04 -6.64
N GLU A 117 8.82 -35.18 -6.54
CA GLU A 117 9.09 -36.21 -5.52
C GLU A 117 10.52 -36.74 -5.66
N GLN A 118 10.92 -37.15 -6.87
CA GLN A 118 12.28 -37.63 -7.15
C GLN A 118 13.35 -36.57 -6.88
N ALA A 119 13.10 -35.31 -7.23
CA ALA A 119 14.02 -34.20 -6.91
C ALA A 119 14.20 -34.05 -5.39
N CYS A 120 13.14 -34.21 -4.60
CA CYS A 120 13.22 -34.14 -3.14
C CYS A 120 13.96 -35.35 -2.54
N ASP A 121 13.78 -36.54 -3.09
CA ASP A 121 14.35 -37.78 -2.57
C ASP A 121 15.87 -37.82 -2.76
N TYR A 122 16.36 -37.42 -3.94
CA TYR A 122 17.79 -37.36 -4.23
C TYR A 122 18.50 -36.13 -3.66
N ALA A 123 17.76 -35.13 -3.18
CA ALA A 123 18.34 -33.91 -2.62
C ALA A 123 18.79 -34.07 -1.16
N ASP A 124 19.90 -33.41 -0.82
CA ASP A 124 20.26 -33.17 0.57
C ASP A 124 19.26 -32.23 1.28
N PRO A 125 19.28 -32.13 2.62
CA PRO A 125 18.31 -31.32 3.36
C PRO A 125 18.28 -29.83 3.00
N VAL A 126 19.40 -29.26 2.55
CA VAL A 126 19.52 -27.84 2.18
C VAL A 126 18.86 -27.60 0.82
N ALA A 127 19.23 -28.39 -0.20
CA ALA A 127 18.63 -28.30 -1.52
C ALA A 127 17.13 -28.65 -1.51
N ARG A 128 16.74 -29.70 -0.75
CA ARG A 128 15.34 -30.12 -0.58
C ARG A 128 14.47 -28.99 -0.03
N LYS A 129 14.99 -28.19 0.90
CA LYS A 129 14.27 -27.03 1.43
C LYS A 129 14.01 -25.99 0.34
N VAL A 130 15.00 -25.73 -0.52
CA VAL A 130 14.86 -24.78 -1.64
C VAL A 130 13.83 -25.27 -2.65
N TYR A 131 13.89 -26.55 -3.08
CA TYR A 131 12.90 -27.13 -3.99
C TYR A 131 11.47 -27.01 -3.43
N ARG A 132 11.26 -27.30 -2.15
CA ARG A 132 9.92 -27.20 -1.53
C ARG A 132 9.39 -25.77 -1.48
N GLU A 133 10.23 -24.78 -1.21
CA GLU A 133 9.78 -23.38 -1.20
C GLU A 133 9.50 -22.85 -2.61
N GLU A 134 10.32 -23.25 -3.59
CA GLU A 134 10.10 -22.90 -5.00
C GLU A 134 8.83 -23.56 -5.55
N ALA A 135 8.63 -24.86 -5.28
CA ALA A 135 7.42 -25.59 -5.66
C ALA A 135 6.16 -25.04 -4.98
N LYS A 136 6.21 -24.65 -3.70
CA LYS A 136 5.09 -23.95 -3.02
C LYS A 136 4.74 -22.63 -3.70
N THR A 137 5.74 -21.91 -4.21
CA THR A 137 5.52 -20.64 -4.90
C THR A 137 4.81 -20.89 -6.23
N ILE A 138 5.30 -21.87 -7.00
CA ILE A 138 4.68 -22.28 -8.28
C ILE A 138 3.27 -22.84 -8.07
N ASP A 139 3.03 -23.64 -7.02
CA ASP A 139 1.71 -24.19 -6.67
C ASP A 139 0.67 -23.10 -6.38
N ARG A 140 1.07 -22.01 -5.71
CA ARG A 140 0.19 -20.85 -5.49
C ARG A 140 -0.17 -20.18 -6.82
N ILE A 141 0.84 -19.89 -7.65
CA ILE A 141 0.64 -19.28 -8.98
C ILE A 141 -0.31 -20.14 -9.81
N GLN A 142 -0.09 -21.47 -9.82
CA GLN A 142 -0.95 -22.41 -10.51
C GLN A 142 -2.40 -22.36 -10.00
N LYS A 143 -2.62 -22.34 -8.68
CA LYS A 143 -3.95 -22.25 -8.08
C LYS A 143 -4.66 -20.95 -8.45
N ASP A 144 -3.93 -19.84 -8.49
CA ASP A 144 -4.46 -18.55 -8.92
C ASP A 144 -4.88 -18.58 -10.40
N ILE A 145 -4.04 -19.16 -11.27
CA ILE A 145 -4.35 -19.35 -12.69
C ILE A 145 -5.61 -20.21 -12.86
N LEU A 146 -5.69 -21.35 -12.17
CA LEU A 146 -6.84 -22.25 -12.24
C LEU A 146 -8.12 -21.59 -11.72
N SER A 147 -8.04 -20.79 -10.66
CA SER A 147 -9.16 -20.03 -10.11
C SER A 147 -9.71 -19.00 -11.11
N ILE A 148 -8.83 -18.24 -11.76
CA ILE A 148 -9.23 -17.29 -12.81
C ILE A 148 -9.86 -18.04 -14.00
N ALA A 149 -9.23 -19.13 -14.43
CA ALA A 149 -9.71 -19.92 -15.57
C ALA A 149 -11.09 -20.56 -15.32
N GLN A 150 -11.41 -20.96 -14.09
CA GLN A 150 -12.73 -21.50 -13.73
C GLN A 150 -13.85 -20.45 -13.78
N ASN A 151 -13.51 -19.19 -13.52
CA ASN A 151 -14.47 -18.08 -13.61
C ASN A 151 -14.67 -17.60 -15.05
N GLU A 152 -13.81 -18.02 -15.97
CA GLU A 152 -13.94 -17.65 -17.36
C GLU A 152 -15.06 -18.41 -18.08
N THR A 153 -15.71 -17.67 -18.96
CA THR A 153 -16.87 -18.18 -19.67
C THR A 153 -16.39 -19.09 -20.83
N PRO A 154 -16.91 -20.33 -20.98
CA PRO A 154 -16.30 -21.34 -21.87
C PRO A 154 -16.17 -20.89 -23.33
N TYR A 155 -15.04 -21.20 -23.96
CA TYR A 155 -14.78 -20.92 -25.37
C TYR A 155 -15.27 -22.08 -26.25
N ASP A 156 -15.74 -21.76 -27.46
CA ASP A 156 -16.11 -22.75 -28.47
C ASP A 156 -14.90 -23.11 -29.35
N VAL A 157 -14.11 -22.09 -29.72
CA VAL A 157 -13.01 -22.20 -30.69
C VAL A 157 -11.75 -21.51 -30.16
N PHE A 158 -10.59 -22.12 -30.37
CA PHE A 158 -9.27 -21.55 -30.09
C PHE A 158 -8.54 -21.29 -31.42
N ILE A 159 -8.08 -20.06 -31.66
CA ILE A 159 -7.25 -19.74 -32.83
C ILE A 159 -5.79 -19.65 -32.41
N CYS A 160 -4.98 -20.56 -32.94
CA CYS A 160 -3.54 -20.67 -32.72
C CYS A 160 -2.79 -20.22 -33.98
N TYR A 161 -1.91 -19.23 -33.87
CA TYR A 161 -1.25 -18.60 -35.03
C TYR A 161 -0.04 -17.77 -34.58
N LYS A 162 0.88 -17.46 -35.51
CA LYS A 162 2.00 -16.56 -35.24
C LYS A 162 1.58 -15.11 -35.43
N GLU A 163 1.66 -14.24 -34.42
CA GLU A 163 1.24 -12.82 -34.57
C GLU A 163 2.21 -11.97 -35.40
N THR A 164 3.50 -12.01 -35.07
CA THR A 164 4.54 -11.15 -35.67
C THR A 164 5.61 -11.93 -36.44
N ALA A 165 6.06 -11.39 -37.57
CA ALA A 165 7.24 -11.85 -38.30
C ALA A 165 8.54 -11.34 -37.65
N GLU A 166 9.70 -11.77 -38.17
CA GLU A 166 11.01 -11.38 -37.63
C GLU A 166 11.29 -9.87 -37.70
N ASP A 167 10.69 -9.17 -38.67
CA ASP A 167 10.77 -7.72 -38.85
C ASP A 167 9.76 -6.94 -37.99
N GLY A 168 8.98 -7.63 -37.16
CA GLY A 168 7.95 -7.05 -36.31
C GLY A 168 6.63 -6.74 -37.03
N SER A 169 6.52 -6.99 -38.34
CA SER A 169 5.27 -6.86 -39.08
C SER A 169 4.27 -7.98 -38.76
N ARG A 170 2.99 -7.78 -39.08
CA ARG A 170 1.99 -8.85 -38.97
C ARG A 170 2.29 -9.95 -39.96
N THR A 171 2.18 -11.19 -39.52
CA THR A 171 2.23 -12.35 -40.42
C THR A 171 0.97 -12.45 -41.27
N GLU A 172 1.06 -13.20 -42.37
CA GLU A 172 -0.11 -13.59 -43.15
C GLU A 172 -1.10 -14.43 -42.30
N ASP A 173 -0.59 -15.30 -41.42
CA ASP A 173 -1.40 -16.06 -40.46
C ASP A 173 -2.27 -15.16 -39.58
N SER A 174 -1.72 -14.06 -39.05
CA SER A 174 -2.46 -13.10 -38.22
C SER A 174 -3.62 -12.45 -38.96
N VAL A 175 -3.47 -12.18 -40.25
CA VAL A 175 -4.51 -11.58 -41.09
C VAL A 175 -5.62 -12.60 -41.37
N LEU A 176 -5.24 -13.80 -41.81
CA LEU A 176 -6.20 -14.88 -42.10
C LEU A 176 -6.96 -15.33 -40.84
N ALA A 177 -6.28 -15.41 -39.70
CA ALA A 177 -6.87 -15.72 -38.40
C ALA A 177 -7.90 -14.66 -37.97
N GLN A 178 -7.64 -13.38 -38.25
CA GLN A 178 -8.57 -12.30 -37.95
C GLN A 178 -9.86 -12.41 -38.78
N ASP A 179 -9.74 -12.64 -40.09
CA ASP A 179 -10.93 -12.78 -40.94
C ASP A 179 -11.81 -13.96 -40.49
N VAL A 180 -11.18 -15.07 -40.09
CA VAL A 180 -11.89 -16.25 -39.56
C VAL A 180 -12.49 -15.98 -38.18
N TYR A 181 -11.79 -15.24 -37.30
CA TYR A 181 -12.33 -14.80 -36.02
C TYR A 181 -13.63 -14.02 -36.21
N GLU A 182 -13.62 -12.99 -37.07
CA GLU A 182 -14.78 -12.15 -37.34
C GLU A 182 -15.96 -12.97 -37.88
N ALA A 183 -15.68 -13.89 -38.81
CA ALA A 183 -16.70 -14.76 -39.39
C ALA A 183 -17.32 -15.75 -38.37
N LEU A 184 -16.50 -16.33 -37.48
CA LEU A 184 -16.99 -17.25 -36.43
C LEU A 184 -17.74 -16.50 -35.32
N THR A 185 -17.27 -15.32 -34.92
CA THR A 185 -17.98 -14.49 -33.93
C THR A 185 -19.30 -13.97 -34.47
N ALA A 186 -19.40 -13.65 -35.76
CA ALA A 186 -20.68 -13.31 -36.41
C ALA A 186 -21.70 -14.46 -36.38
N LYS A 187 -21.26 -15.71 -36.21
CA LYS A 187 -22.12 -16.89 -35.98
C LYS A 187 -22.46 -17.12 -34.51
N GLY A 188 -22.09 -16.20 -33.63
CA GLY A 188 -22.35 -16.28 -32.19
C GLY A 188 -21.51 -17.34 -31.47
N LEU A 189 -20.36 -17.75 -32.02
CA LEU A 189 -19.40 -18.61 -31.34
C LEU A 189 -18.45 -17.76 -30.48
N LYS A 190 -18.13 -18.25 -29.28
CA LYS A 190 -17.11 -17.61 -28.45
C LYS A 190 -15.73 -18.09 -28.88
N VAL A 191 -14.94 -17.22 -29.49
CA VAL A 191 -13.64 -17.54 -30.07
C VAL A 191 -12.53 -16.90 -29.25
N PHE A 192 -11.55 -17.71 -28.86
CA PHE A 192 -10.30 -17.20 -28.30
C PHE A 192 -9.36 -16.80 -29.44
N PHE A 193 -8.97 -15.54 -29.46
CA PHE A 193 -8.03 -14.98 -30.42
C PHE A 193 -7.08 -14.07 -29.66
N SER A 194 -5.82 -14.50 -29.50
CA SER A 194 -4.87 -13.91 -28.55
C SER A 194 -4.74 -12.39 -28.68
N ARG A 195 -4.73 -11.84 -29.91
CA ARG A 195 -4.71 -10.39 -30.16
C ARG A 195 -5.86 -9.61 -29.52
N ILE A 196 -7.07 -10.17 -29.50
CA ILE A 196 -8.26 -9.49 -28.98
C ILE A 196 -8.52 -9.90 -27.53
N THR A 197 -8.42 -11.20 -27.22
CA THR A 197 -8.73 -11.71 -25.88
C THR A 197 -7.71 -11.29 -24.83
N LEU A 198 -6.46 -11.00 -25.22
CA LEU A 198 -5.39 -10.63 -24.29
C LEU A 198 -4.99 -9.14 -24.40
N GLU A 199 -5.66 -8.33 -25.21
CA GLU A 199 -5.27 -6.94 -25.53
C GLU A 199 -5.12 -6.05 -24.28
N ASP A 200 -5.96 -6.27 -23.26
CA ASP A 200 -6.02 -5.50 -22.03
C ASP A 200 -5.25 -6.16 -20.86
N LYS A 201 -4.51 -7.25 -21.11
CA LYS A 201 -3.83 -8.04 -20.08
C LYS A 201 -2.32 -7.78 -20.07
N LEU A 202 -1.71 -7.94 -18.91
CA LEU A 202 -0.25 -7.98 -18.80
C LEU A 202 0.26 -9.37 -19.26
N GLY A 203 1.47 -9.44 -19.84
CA GLY A 203 2.04 -10.70 -20.32
C GLY A 203 2.10 -11.83 -19.29
N THR A 204 2.32 -11.48 -18.01
CA THR A 204 2.31 -12.41 -16.87
C THR A 204 0.91 -12.93 -16.51
N GLN A 205 -0.15 -12.32 -17.05
CA GLN A 205 -1.56 -12.66 -16.81
C GLN A 205 -2.21 -13.37 -18.00
N TYR A 206 -1.45 -13.71 -19.05
CA TYR A 206 -2.02 -14.34 -20.25
C TYR A 206 -2.45 -15.79 -20.01
N GLU A 207 -1.62 -16.56 -19.30
CA GLU A 207 -1.80 -18.00 -19.13
C GLU A 207 -3.17 -18.44 -18.56
N PRO A 208 -3.80 -17.75 -17.59
CA PRO A 208 -5.17 -18.06 -17.16
C PRO A 208 -6.19 -18.12 -18.29
N TYR A 209 -6.16 -17.14 -19.19
CA TYR A 209 -7.11 -17.05 -20.30
C TYR A 209 -6.79 -18.04 -21.41
N ILE A 210 -5.50 -18.24 -21.69
CA ILE A 210 -5.02 -19.26 -22.63
C ILE A 210 -5.44 -20.66 -22.14
N TYR A 211 -5.20 -20.97 -20.87
CA TYR A 211 -5.60 -22.25 -20.27
C TYR A 211 -7.11 -22.44 -20.26
N ALA A 212 -7.89 -21.41 -19.89
CA ALA A 212 -9.35 -21.45 -19.95
C ALA A 212 -9.83 -21.76 -21.37
N ALA A 213 -9.24 -21.13 -22.39
CA ALA A 213 -9.58 -21.37 -23.77
C ALA A 213 -9.15 -22.76 -24.28
N LEU A 214 -7.93 -23.21 -24.00
CA LEU A 214 -7.46 -24.55 -24.38
C LEU A 214 -8.32 -25.66 -23.74
N SER A 215 -8.66 -25.51 -22.46
CA SER A 215 -9.45 -26.49 -21.70
C SER A 215 -10.92 -26.53 -22.14
N SER A 216 -11.54 -25.40 -22.45
CA SER A 216 -12.95 -25.32 -22.83
C SER A 216 -13.23 -25.49 -24.33
N ALA A 217 -12.36 -24.98 -25.22
CA ALA A 217 -12.59 -24.99 -26.66
C ALA A 217 -12.76 -26.40 -27.23
N LYS A 218 -13.77 -26.58 -28.08
CA LYS A 218 -14.02 -27.84 -28.79
C LYS A 218 -13.16 -27.94 -30.04
N VAL A 219 -12.91 -26.82 -30.71
CA VAL A 219 -12.13 -26.79 -31.94
C VAL A 219 -10.92 -25.88 -31.77
N MET A 220 -9.73 -26.36 -32.16
CA MET A 220 -8.56 -25.52 -32.36
C MET A 220 -8.31 -25.35 -33.86
N LEU A 221 -8.14 -24.12 -34.30
CA LEU A 221 -7.68 -23.76 -35.64
C LEU A 221 -6.22 -23.35 -35.54
N ALA A 222 -5.33 -24.16 -36.10
CA ALA A 222 -3.90 -23.87 -36.12
C ALA A 222 -3.52 -23.33 -37.50
N PHE A 223 -3.22 -22.04 -37.60
CA PHE A 223 -2.84 -21.39 -38.85
C PHE A 223 -1.33 -21.47 -39.06
N GLY A 224 -0.93 -21.79 -40.29
CA GLY A 224 0.46 -21.74 -40.70
C GLY A 224 0.62 -21.65 -42.21
N THR A 225 1.18 -20.53 -42.66
CA THR A 225 1.62 -20.31 -44.05
C THR A 225 3.05 -20.78 -44.29
N THR A 226 3.87 -20.95 -43.24
CA THR A 226 5.22 -21.52 -43.31
C THR A 226 5.47 -22.53 -42.18
N TYR A 227 6.47 -23.42 -42.33
CA TYR A 227 6.84 -24.38 -41.28
C TYR A 227 7.32 -23.67 -40.00
N GLU A 228 8.08 -22.59 -40.16
CA GLU A 228 8.64 -21.80 -39.07
C GLU A 228 7.54 -21.21 -38.17
N TYR A 229 6.38 -20.87 -38.74
CA TYR A 229 5.26 -20.36 -37.97
C TYR A 229 4.60 -21.45 -37.13
N TYR A 230 4.48 -22.69 -37.64
CA TYR A 230 4.03 -23.82 -36.84
C TYR A 230 5.05 -24.25 -35.76
N ASP A 231 6.35 -24.12 -36.03
CA ASP A 231 7.41 -24.48 -35.07
C ASP A 231 7.77 -23.32 -34.12
N ALA A 232 7.18 -22.13 -34.30
CA ALA A 232 7.38 -21.00 -33.41
C ALA A 232 7.04 -21.40 -31.96
N VAL A 233 7.90 -21.03 -31.02
CA VAL A 233 7.88 -21.50 -29.61
C VAL A 233 6.48 -21.46 -29.00
N TRP A 234 5.78 -20.34 -29.17
CA TRP A 234 4.47 -20.13 -28.58
C TRP A 234 3.35 -20.89 -29.31
N VAL A 235 3.35 -20.88 -30.65
CA VAL A 235 2.38 -21.61 -31.49
C VAL A 235 2.47 -23.12 -31.21
N LYS A 236 3.70 -23.63 -31.17
CA LYS A 236 4.02 -25.01 -30.81
C LYS A 236 3.56 -25.39 -29.42
N ASN A 237 3.74 -24.51 -28.44
CA ASN A 237 3.26 -24.72 -27.09
C ASN A 237 1.73 -24.91 -27.04
N GLU A 238 0.97 -24.09 -27.77
CA GLU A 238 -0.49 -24.16 -27.78
C GLU A 238 -1.01 -25.43 -28.47
N TRP A 239 -0.59 -25.69 -29.71
CA TRP A 239 -1.11 -26.84 -30.45
C TRP A 239 -0.69 -28.17 -29.83
N SER A 240 0.52 -28.28 -29.28
CA SER A 240 0.98 -29.52 -28.64
C SER A 240 0.19 -29.83 -27.37
N ARG A 241 -0.13 -28.81 -26.55
CA ARG A 241 -1.02 -28.93 -25.38
C ARG A 241 -2.42 -29.37 -25.79
N PHE A 242 -2.98 -28.76 -26.83
CA PHE A 242 -4.31 -29.11 -27.31
C PHE A 242 -4.37 -30.54 -27.87
N LEU A 243 -3.34 -31.00 -28.60
CA LEU A 243 -3.22 -32.40 -29.01
C LEU A 243 -3.16 -33.36 -27.82
N GLY A 244 -2.46 -32.97 -26.74
CA GLY A 244 -2.45 -33.71 -25.48
C GLY A 244 -3.86 -33.86 -24.89
N MET A 245 -4.62 -32.75 -24.83
CA MET A 245 -6.01 -32.75 -24.37
C MET A 245 -6.93 -33.56 -25.28
N MET A 246 -6.72 -33.52 -26.59
CA MET A 246 -7.48 -34.30 -27.59
C MET A 246 -7.28 -35.82 -27.45
N LYS A 247 -6.13 -36.26 -26.92
CA LYS A 247 -5.92 -37.68 -26.58
C LYS A 247 -6.85 -38.12 -25.44
N ALA A 248 -7.08 -37.25 -24.45
CA ALA A 248 -7.95 -37.49 -23.30
C ALA A 248 -9.44 -37.26 -23.60
N ASP A 249 -9.78 -36.21 -24.35
CA ASP A 249 -11.14 -35.86 -24.75
C ASP A 249 -11.32 -35.93 -26.27
N LYS A 250 -12.03 -36.97 -26.73
CA LYS A 250 -12.32 -37.23 -28.15
C LYS A 250 -13.28 -36.22 -28.79
N ARG A 251 -13.89 -35.33 -28.01
CA ARG A 251 -14.75 -34.25 -28.53
C ARG A 251 -13.96 -33.06 -29.06
N LYS A 252 -12.70 -32.93 -28.65
CA LYS A 252 -11.80 -31.89 -29.14
C LYS A 252 -11.29 -32.23 -30.54
N VAL A 253 -11.19 -31.23 -31.41
CA VAL A 253 -10.71 -31.39 -32.79
C VAL A 253 -9.72 -30.29 -33.11
N LEU A 254 -8.54 -30.65 -33.60
CA LEU A 254 -7.57 -29.70 -34.16
C LEU A 254 -7.65 -29.74 -35.69
N ILE A 255 -7.84 -28.58 -36.31
CA ILE A 255 -7.86 -28.40 -37.76
C ILE A 255 -6.65 -27.55 -38.17
N PRO A 256 -5.63 -28.16 -38.80
CA PRO A 256 -4.53 -27.41 -39.41
C PRO A 256 -5.05 -26.60 -40.59
N CYS A 257 -4.84 -25.30 -40.57
CA CYS A 257 -5.22 -24.36 -41.63
C CYS A 257 -3.94 -23.89 -42.32
N PHE A 258 -3.69 -24.38 -43.53
CA PHE A 258 -2.43 -24.14 -44.24
C PHE A 258 -2.64 -23.47 -45.59
N LYS A 259 -1.61 -22.77 -46.08
CA LYS A 259 -1.60 -22.17 -47.41
C LYS A 259 -0.22 -22.32 -48.02
N GLY A 260 -0.13 -22.95 -49.18
CA GLY A 260 1.13 -23.07 -49.92
C GLY A 260 2.20 -23.97 -49.28
N LEU A 261 1.85 -24.78 -48.27
CA LEU A 261 2.73 -25.75 -47.62
C LEU A 261 2.59 -27.14 -48.22
N ASP A 262 3.72 -27.85 -48.37
CA ASP A 262 3.73 -29.28 -48.68
C ASP A 262 3.38 -30.09 -47.40
N ALA A 263 2.87 -31.30 -47.59
CA ALA A 263 2.61 -32.25 -46.50
C ALA A 263 3.86 -32.62 -45.69
N TYR A 264 5.06 -32.50 -46.26
CA TYR A 264 6.33 -32.73 -45.52
C TYR A 264 6.73 -31.56 -44.62
N ASP A 265 6.25 -30.35 -44.91
CA ASP A 265 6.53 -29.12 -44.16
C ASP A 265 5.49 -28.88 -43.04
N MET A 266 4.55 -29.80 -42.85
CA MET A 266 3.64 -29.79 -41.71
C MET A 266 4.26 -30.53 -40.51
N PRO A 267 3.97 -30.09 -39.27
CA PRO A 267 4.32 -30.83 -38.07
C PRO A 267 3.91 -32.32 -38.18
N LYS A 268 4.83 -33.23 -37.83
CA LYS A 268 4.60 -34.68 -37.97
C LYS A 268 3.41 -35.14 -37.13
N GLU A 269 3.14 -34.42 -36.05
CA GLU A 269 2.05 -34.59 -35.12
C GLU A 269 0.68 -34.32 -35.75
N PHE A 270 0.60 -33.56 -36.84
CA PHE A 270 -0.64 -33.30 -37.58
C PHE A 270 -1.02 -34.41 -38.56
N ARG A 271 -0.16 -35.42 -38.73
CA ARG A 271 -0.45 -36.54 -39.62
C ARG A 271 -1.73 -37.26 -39.20
N GLY A 272 -2.67 -37.32 -40.14
CA GLY A 272 -3.98 -37.97 -39.94
C GLY A 272 -5.08 -37.04 -39.42
N LEU A 273 -4.80 -35.76 -39.22
CA LEU A 273 -5.83 -34.75 -38.92
C LEU A 273 -6.48 -34.25 -40.21
N GLN A 274 -7.74 -33.85 -40.12
CA GLN A 274 -8.42 -33.14 -41.21
C GLN A 274 -7.88 -31.72 -41.28
N ALA A 275 -7.24 -31.37 -42.39
CA ALA A 275 -6.66 -30.05 -42.63
C ALA A 275 -7.49 -29.23 -43.63
N GLN A 276 -7.47 -27.91 -43.47
CA GLN A 276 -8.10 -26.94 -44.36
C GLN A 276 -7.03 -26.25 -45.20
N ASP A 277 -7.15 -26.38 -46.52
CA ASP A 277 -6.32 -25.66 -47.48
C ASP A 277 -6.95 -24.29 -47.75
N MET A 278 -6.27 -23.22 -47.35
CA MET A 278 -6.71 -21.84 -47.48
C MET A 278 -6.44 -21.24 -48.87
N ALA A 279 -5.78 -21.97 -49.79
CA ALA A 279 -5.61 -21.54 -51.17
C ALA A 279 -6.86 -21.81 -52.04
N LYS A 280 -7.80 -22.65 -51.57
CA LYS A 280 -9.01 -23.03 -52.32
C LYS A 280 -10.09 -21.97 -52.26
N LEU A 281 -10.75 -21.67 -53.38
CA LEU A 281 -11.92 -20.80 -53.39
C LEU A 281 -13.03 -21.38 -52.50
N GLY A 282 -13.63 -20.55 -51.64
CA GLY A 282 -14.69 -20.98 -50.72
C GLY A 282 -14.21 -21.56 -49.39
N TRP A 283 -12.89 -21.65 -49.16
CA TRP A 283 -12.30 -22.29 -47.96
C TRP A 283 -12.84 -21.72 -46.64
N MET A 284 -13.06 -20.41 -46.58
CA MET A 284 -13.52 -19.73 -45.37
C MET A 284 -14.96 -20.10 -45.03
N GLN A 285 -15.85 -20.18 -46.03
CA GLN A 285 -17.22 -20.63 -45.83
C GLN A 285 -17.28 -22.09 -45.39
N ASP A 286 -16.46 -22.95 -45.99
CA ASP A 286 -16.37 -24.38 -45.64
C ASP A 286 -15.82 -24.57 -44.21
N LEU A 287 -14.78 -23.82 -43.85
CA LEU A 287 -14.20 -23.84 -42.51
C LEU A 287 -15.21 -23.40 -41.46
N VAL A 288 -15.84 -22.23 -41.64
CA VAL A 288 -16.83 -21.67 -40.69
C VAL A 288 -18.02 -22.63 -40.52
N ARG A 289 -18.55 -23.19 -41.61
CA ARG A 289 -19.64 -24.17 -41.56
C ARG A 289 -19.21 -25.47 -40.87
N GLY A 290 -17.99 -25.93 -41.13
CA GLY A 290 -17.41 -27.11 -40.49
C GLY A 290 -17.29 -26.93 -38.97
N VAL A 291 -16.76 -25.78 -38.54
CA VAL A 291 -16.60 -25.42 -37.12
C VAL A 291 -17.96 -25.27 -36.43
N GLU A 292 -18.94 -24.60 -37.05
CA GLU A 292 -20.31 -24.45 -36.54
C GLU A 292 -20.97 -25.81 -36.28
N LYS A 293 -20.79 -26.75 -37.20
CA LYS A 293 -21.28 -28.14 -37.06
C LYS A 293 -20.59 -28.87 -35.90
N LEU A 294 -19.26 -28.75 -35.78
CA LEU A 294 -18.49 -29.38 -34.70
C LEU A 294 -18.83 -28.81 -33.31
N CYS A 295 -19.16 -27.52 -33.23
CA CYS A 295 -19.58 -26.87 -31.99
C CYS A 295 -21.03 -27.17 -31.59
N GLY A 296 -21.84 -27.74 -32.51
CA GLY A 296 -23.20 -28.21 -32.25
C GLY A 296 -24.31 -27.17 -32.52
N LYS A 297 -24.05 -26.13 -33.33
CA LYS A 297 -25.00 -25.06 -33.67
C LYS A 297 -25.61 -25.15 -35.08
N GLY A 298 -25.27 -26.17 -35.86
CA GLY A 298 -25.83 -26.37 -37.20
C GLY A 298 -27.12 -27.21 -37.21
N GLU A 299 -28.25 -26.61 -37.54
CA GLU A 299 -29.50 -27.33 -37.83
C GLU A 299 -29.35 -28.25 -39.05
N THR A 300 -29.87 -29.47 -38.88
CA THR A 300 -30.04 -30.49 -39.92
C THR A 300 -30.98 -29.99 -41.02
N ALA A 301 -30.44 -29.61 -42.16
CA ALA A 301 -31.22 -29.42 -43.39
C ALA A 301 -31.67 -30.79 -43.93
N ALA A 302 -32.94 -31.14 -43.67
CA ALA A 302 -33.62 -32.21 -44.37
C ALA A 302 -34.53 -31.63 -45.47
N THR A 303 -34.16 -31.97 -46.70
CA THR A 303 -34.85 -31.78 -47.97
C THR A 303 -36.34 -32.11 -47.88
N VAL A 304 -37.23 -31.19 -48.28
CA VAL A 304 -38.65 -31.48 -48.49
C VAL A 304 -39.01 -31.30 -49.96
N VAL A 305 -39.35 -32.44 -50.57
CA VAL A 305 -39.92 -32.62 -51.90
C VAL A 305 -41.31 -31.99 -51.94
N GLN A 306 -41.59 -31.24 -53.01
CA GLN A 306 -42.92 -30.72 -53.33
C GLN A 306 -43.96 -31.85 -53.40
N LYS A 307 -45.08 -31.68 -52.70
CA LYS A 307 -46.35 -32.28 -53.11
C LYS A 307 -47.52 -31.35 -52.78
N THR A 308 -48.14 -30.88 -53.86
CA THR A 308 -49.39 -30.13 -53.92
C THR A 308 -50.56 -31.00 -53.47
N VAL A 309 -51.42 -30.51 -52.56
CA VAL A 309 -52.83 -30.93 -52.48
C VAL A 309 -53.68 -29.71 -52.08
N VAL A 310 -54.71 -29.47 -52.87
CA VAL A 310 -55.76 -28.45 -52.73
C VAL A 310 -56.67 -28.83 -51.56
N GLN A 311 -57.09 -27.87 -50.73
CA GLN A 311 -58.05 -28.12 -49.66
C GLN A 311 -59.27 -27.21 -49.76
N GLU A 312 -60.45 -27.85 -49.75
CA GLU A 312 -61.78 -27.25 -49.63
C GLU A 312 -62.01 -26.69 -48.22
N VAL A 313 -62.88 -25.68 -48.15
CA VAL A 313 -63.18 -24.84 -47.00
C VAL A 313 -64.22 -25.50 -46.09
N GLN A 314 -63.93 -25.60 -44.79
CA GLN A 314 -64.91 -25.78 -43.71
C GLN A 314 -64.73 -24.68 -42.64
N GLU A 315 -65.84 -24.21 -42.08
CA GLU A 315 -65.96 -23.07 -41.17
C GLU A 315 -65.31 -23.24 -39.79
N SER A 316 -64.73 -24.40 -39.45
CA SER A 316 -63.97 -24.60 -38.21
C SER A 316 -62.58 -23.95 -38.21
N GLY A 317 -62.12 -23.39 -39.32
CA GLY A 317 -60.79 -22.78 -39.44
C GLY A 317 -60.73 -21.26 -39.27
N LYS A 318 -61.83 -20.57 -38.96
CA LYS A 318 -61.84 -19.09 -38.96
C LYS A 318 -60.98 -18.50 -37.82
N ALA A 319 -61.12 -19.01 -36.59
CA ALA A 319 -60.29 -18.60 -35.45
C ALA A 319 -58.81 -18.99 -35.68
N ASP A 320 -58.54 -20.21 -36.14
CA ASP A 320 -57.18 -20.67 -36.46
C ASP A 320 -56.50 -19.85 -37.56
N ASN A 321 -57.24 -19.46 -38.61
CA ASN A 321 -56.71 -18.63 -39.69
C ASN A 321 -56.44 -17.20 -39.24
N LEU A 322 -57.25 -16.65 -38.32
CA LEU A 322 -56.99 -15.36 -37.70
C LEU A 322 -55.80 -15.45 -36.74
N MET A 323 -55.67 -16.53 -35.97
CA MET A 323 -54.54 -16.76 -35.08
C MET A 323 -53.21 -16.90 -35.84
N LYS A 324 -53.21 -17.57 -37.00
CA LYS A 324 -52.03 -17.59 -37.89
C LYS A 324 -51.58 -16.18 -38.29
N ARG A 325 -52.52 -15.25 -38.51
CA ARG A 325 -52.18 -13.85 -38.78
C ARG A 325 -51.63 -13.14 -37.55
N VAL A 326 -52.16 -13.43 -36.35
CA VAL A 326 -51.59 -12.93 -35.09
C VAL A 326 -50.12 -13.31 -34.97
N TYR A 327 -49.76 -14.59 -35.18
CA TYR A 327 -48.36 -15.01 -35.12
C TYR A 327 -47.48 -14.38 -36.21
N LEU A 328 -48.00 -14.19 -37.43
CA LEU A 328 -47.27 -13.45 -38.47
C LEU A 328 -46.99 -11.99 -38.06
N TYR A 329 -47.96 -11.30 -37.45
CA TYR A 329 -47.75 -9.95 -36.95
C TYR A 329 -46.78 -9.91 -35.76
N LEU A 330 -46.79 -10.92 -34.90
CA LEU A 330 -45.80 -11.07 -33.84
C LEU A 330 -44.39 -11.31 -34.41
N GLU A 331 -44.24 -12.10 -35.47
CA GLU A 331 -42.97 -12.31 -36.17
C GLU A 331 -42.46 -11.02 -36.84
N ASP A 332 -43.36 -10.22 -37.39
CA ASP A 332 -43.05 -8.92 -38.01
C ASP A 332 -42.86 -7.78 -36.98
N GLU A 333 -42.91 -8.07 -35.67
CA GLU A 333 -42.87 -7.08 -34.56
C GLU A 333 -43.99 -6.02 -34.60
N ASP A 334 -45.07 -6.28 -35.33
CA ASP A 334 -46.25 -5.42 -35.43
C ASP A 334 -47.26 -5.75 -34.31
N PHE A 335 -46.90 -5.38 -33.08
CA PHE A 335 -47.66 -5.70 -31.87
C PHE A 335 -49.04 -5.03 -31.81
N GLU A 336 -49.21 -3.87 -32.45
CA GLU A 336 -50.49 -3.17 -32.51
C GLU A 336 -51.49 -3.96 -33.37
N LYS A 337 -51.06 -4.41 -34.56
CA LYS A 337 -51.91 -5.27 -35.41
C LYS A 337 -52.11 -6.65 -34.80
N ALA A 338 -51.09 -7.21 -34.14
CA ALA A 338 -51.24 -8.47 -33.42
C ALA A 338 -52.35 -8.35 -32.35
N SER A 339 -52.37 -7.27 -31.57
CA SER A 339 -53.43 -7.00 -30.58
C SER A 339 -54.81 -6.88 -31.22
N GLU A 340 -54.94 -6.13 -32.31
CA GLU A 340 -56.22 -5.97 -33.02
C GLU A 340 -56.75 -7.32 -33.56
N TYR A 341 -55.86 -8.17 -34.06
CA TYR A 341 -56.23 -9.48 -34.57
C TYR A 341 -56.50 -10.51 -33.47
N ILE A 342 -55.89 -10.37 -32.29
CA ILE A 342 -56.24 -11.17 -31.11
C ILE A 342 -57.71 -10.91 -30.71
N ASP A 343 -58.14 -9.65 -30.68
CA ASP A 343 -59.53 -9.30 -30.36
C ASP A 343 -60.49 -9.92 -31.40
N LYS A 344 -60.13 -9.91 -32.68
CA LYS A 344 -60.89 -10.58 -33.75
C LYS A 344 -60.93 -12.11 -33.61
N VAL A 345 -59.88 -12.73 -33.08
CA VAL A 345 -59.90 -14.18 -32.75
C VAL A 345 -60.89 -14.43 -31.62
N LEU A 346 -60.85 -13.60 -30.57
CA LEU A 346 -61.71 -13.74 -29.38
C LEU A 346 -63.19 -13.38 -29.66
N ASP A 347 -63.47 -12.51 -30.63
CA ASP A 347 -64.82 -12.25 -31.14
C ASP A 347 -65.43 -13.47 -31.85
N VAL A 348 -64.59 -14.34 -32.42
CA VAL A 348 -65.00 -15.57 -33.10
C VAL A 348 -65.08 -16.74 -32.12
N ASP A 349 -64.11 -16.85 -31.22
CA ASP A 349 -64.06 -17.85 -30.15
C ASP A 349 -63.46 -17.26 -28.88
N ALA A 350 -64.34 -16.93 -27.92
CA ALA A 350 -63.95 -16.33 -26.64
C ALA A 350 -63.17 -17.28 -25.72
N GLU A 351 -63.17 -18.59 -26.01
CA GLU A 351 -62.47 -19.62 -25.25
C GLU A 351 -61.17 -20.07 -25.96
N TYR A 352 -60.72 -19.36 -26.99
CA TYR A 352 -59.51 -19.72 -27.72
C TYR A 352 -58.22 -19.45 -26.92
N ALA A 353 -57.67 -20.48 -26.26
CA ALA A 353 -56.55 -20.37 -25.33
C ALA A 353 -55.27 -19.70 -25.89
N PRO A 354 -54.81 -19.98 -27.13
CA PRO A 354 -53.62 -19.35 -27.70
C PRO A 354 -53.73 -17.82 -27.84
N ALA A 355 -54.94 -17.29 -28.04
CA ALA A 355 -55.16 -15.84 -28.12
C ALA A 355 -54.80 -15.13 -26.80
N TYR A 356 -55.12 -15.76 -25.65
CA TYR A 356 -54.76 -15.24 -24.34
C TYR A 356 -53.25 -15.35 -24.04
N VAL A 357 -52.55 -16.33 -24.62
CA VAL A 357 -51.07 -16.40 -24.55
C VAL A 357 -50.45 -15.31 -25.42
N ALA A 358 -50.98 -15.07 -26.62
CA ALA A 358 -50.52 -13.98 -27.48
C ALA A 358 -50.72 -12.59 -26.86
N GLN A 359 -51.72 -12.40 -25.98
CA GLN A 359 -51.82 -11.16 -25.18
C GLN A 359 -50.59 -10.96 -24.28
N ILE A 360 -50.06 -12.03 -23.66
CA ILE A 360 -48.83 -11.97 -22.86
C ILE A 360 -47.62 -11.65 -23.75
N LEU A 361 -47.59 -12.18 -24.98
CA LEU A 361 -46.55 -11.88 -25.96
C LEU A 361 -46.57 -10.41 -26.38
N VAL A 362 -47.73 -9.86 -26.72
CA VAL A 362 -47.90 -8.45 -27.08
C VAL A 362 -47.51 -7.54 -25.91
N GLU A 363 -47.97 -7.83 -24.69
CA GLU A 363 -47.71 -7.02 -23.51
C GLU A 363 -46.20 -6.89 -23.23
N HIS A 364 -45.44 -7.96 -23.44
CA HIS A 364 -43.99 -8.01 -23.19
C HIS A 364 -43.14 -7.87 -24.46
N LYS A 365 -43.76 -7.56 -25.61
CA LYS A 365 -43.10 -7.41 -26.92
C LYS A 365 -42.27 -8.64 -27.32
N LEU A 366 -42.81 -9.83 -27.10
CA LEU A 366 -42.20 -11.10 -27.47
C LEU A 366 -42.77 -11.59 -28.79
N THR A 367 -41.92 -12.16 -29.64
CA THR A 367 -42.33 -12.63 -30.97
C THR A 367 -42.65 -14.12 -31.00
N ARG A 368 -42.25 -14.89 -29.97
CA ARG A 368 -42.48 -16.36 -29.89
C ARG A 368 -42.92 -16.79 -28.50
N GLU A 369 -43.84 -17.75 -28.43
CA GLU A 369 -44.34 -18.33 -27.17
C GLU A 369 -43.25 -18.92 -26.28
N LYS A 370 -42.26 -19.59 -26.89
CA LYS A 370 -41.14 -20.15 -26.13
C LYS A 370 -40.31 -19.11 -25.39
N ASP A 371 -40.35 -17.84 -25.81
CA ASP A 371 -39.57 -16.76 -25.18
C ASP A 371 -40.23 -16.25 -23.89
N ILE A 372 -41.47 -16.67 -23.60
CA ILE A 372 -42.17 -16.39 -22.32
C ILE A 372 -41.31 -16.85 -21.13
N VAL A 373 -40.52 -17.92 -21.27
CA VAL A 373 -39.64 -18.42 -20.19
C VAL A 373 -38.49 -17.47 -19.84
N ASN A 374 -38.30 -16.38 -20.59
CA ASN A 374 -37.25 -15.38 -20.36
C ASN A 374 -37.76 -14.14 -19.62
N LEU A 375 -39.05 -14.11 -19.24
CA LEU A 375 -39.60 -13.02 -18.45
C LEU A 375 -38.98 -13.00 -17.05
N GLY A 376 -38.62 -11.80 -16.58
CA GLY A 376 -38.00 -11.59 -15.26
C GLY A 376 -38.99 -11.52 -14.09
N ALA A 377 -40.28 -11.78 -14.33
CA ALA A 377 -41.34 -11.73 -13.32
C ALA A 377 -42.36 -12.85 -13.54
N SER A 378 -42.93 -13.36 -12.45
CA SER A 378 -43.99 -14.37 -12.52
C SER A 378 -45.20 -13.84 -13.30
N ILE A 379 -45.76 -14.69 -14.15
CA ILE A 379 -46.95 -14.41 -14.96
C ILE A 379 -48.21 -15.07 -14.40
N ASP A 380 -48.09 -15.84 -13.31
CA ASP A 380 -49.17 -16.67 -12.76
C ASP A 380 -50.39 -15.85 -12.34
N ASP A 381 -50.19 -14.60 -11.92
CA ASP A 381 -51.26 -13.72 -11.50
C ASP A 381 -51.93 -12.93 -12.63
N LYS A 382 -51.39 -12.97 -13.85
CA LYS A 382 -51.93 -12.19 -14.97
C LYS A 382 -53.31 -12.71 -15.41
N PRO A 383 -54.31 -11.83 -15.59
CA PRO A 383 -55.66 -12.25 -15.99
C PRO A 383 -55.70 -13.04 -17.31
N ALA A 384 -54.92 -12.62 -18.32
CA ALA A 384 -54.82 -13.32 -19.60
C ALA A 384 -54.21 -14.72 -19.42
N TRP A 385 -53.17 -14.87 -18.61
CA TRP A 385 -52.55 -16.16 -18.32
C TRP A 385 -53.48 -17.13 -17.58
N LYS A 386 -54.26 -16.64 -16.61
CA LYS A 386 -55.30 -17.42 -15.92
C LYS A 386 -56.40 -17.89 -16.88
N LYS A 387 -56.76 -17.08 -17.88
CA LYS A 387 -57.73 -17.46 -18.94
C LYS A 387 -57.13 -18.48 -19.91
N ALA A 388 -55.87 -18.31 -20.33
CA ALA A 388 -55.15 -19.28 -21.17
C ALA A 388 -55.16 -20.68 -20.53
N LEU A 389 -54.83 -20.78 -19.23
CA LEU A 389 -54.86 -22.06 -18.50
C LEU A 389 -56.27 -22.62 -18.26
N ARG A 390 -57.29 -21.77 -18.22
CA ARG A 390 -58.68 -22.17 -18.01
C ARG A 390 -59.27 -22.81 -19.26
N PHE A 391 -58.97 -22.25 -20.43
CA PHE A 391 -59.56 -22.66 -21.70
C PHE A 391 -58.66 -23.60 -22.52
N SER A 392 -57.39 -23.77 -22.14
CA SER A 392 -56.46 -24.70 -22.78
C SER A 392 -56.89 -26.16 -22.64
N ASN A 393 -56.64 -26.96 -23.68
CA ASN A 393 -56.74 -28.42 -23.57
C ASN A 393 -55.60 -28.99 -22.68
N GLU A 394 -55.65 -30.28 -22.34
CA GLU A 394 -54.69 -30.88 -21.40
C GLU A 394 -53.23 -30.77 -21.90
N GLN A 395 -52.97 -30.85 -23.21
CA GLN A 395 -51.60 -30.72 -23.75
C GLN A 395 -51.08 -29.28 -23.66
N GLU A 396 -51.90 -28.32 -24.07
CA GLU A 396 -51.59 -26.88 -23.97
C GLU A 396 -51.41 -26.42 -22.52
N LYS A 397 -52.25 -26.93 -21.62
CA LYS A 397 -52.17 -26.62 -20.19
C LYS A 397 -50.85 -27.08 -19.58
N GLN A 398 -50.39 -28.28 -19.92
CA GLN A 398 -49.08 -28.78 -19.48
C GLN A 398 -47.94 -27.94 -20.06
N LEU A 399 -48.04 -27.50 -21.32
CA LEU A 399 -47.06 -26.62 -21.95
C LEU A 399 -46.96 -25.27 -21.22
N TYR A 400 -48.10 -24.62 -20.96
CA TYR A 400 -48.14 -23.32 -20.30
C TYR A 400 -47.70 -23.39 -18.83
N LEU A 401 -48.13 -24.41 -18.08
CA LEU A 401 -47.60 -24.66 -16.74
C LEU A 401 -46.08 -24.91 -16.76
N GLY A 402 -45.57 -25.56 -17.81
CA GLY A 402 -44.14 -25.73 -18.06
C GLY A 402 -43.39 -24.41 -18.25
N TYR A 403 -43.99 -23.42 -18.92
CA TYR A 403 -43.41 -22.08 -19.07
C TYR A 403 -43.39 -21.32 -17.74
N SER A 404 -44.51 -21.31 -17.00
CA SER A 404 -44.60 -20.67 -15.68
C SER A 404 -43.55 -21.24 -14.70
N LYS A 405 -43.42 -22.57 -14.66
CA LYS A 405 -42.42 -23.24 -13.82
C LYS A 405 -40.99 -22.79 -14.15
N GLN A 406 -40.62 -22.74 -15.43
CA GLN A 406 -39.28 -22.31 -15.85
C GLN A 406 -38.96 -20.86 -15.49
N ILE A 407 -39.95 -19.96 -15.55
CA ILE A 407 -39.79 -18.57 -15.11
C ILE A 407 -39.52 -18.51 -13.61
N ASN A 408 -40.37 -19.18 -12.82
CA ASN A 408 -40.25 -19.19 -11.37
C ASN A 408 -38.92 -19.84 -10.90
N ASP A 409 -38.48 -20.92 -11.55
CA ASP A 409 -37.20 -21.57 -11.28
C ASP A 409 -36.00 -20.64 -11.59
N LYS A 410 -36.05 -19.89 -12.71
CA LYS A 410 -35.02 -18.88 -13.05
C LYS A 410 -34.97 -17.72 -12.05
N ILE A 411 -36.13 -17.23 -11.60
CA ILE A 411 -36.22 -16.17 -10.59
C ILE A 411 -35.62 -16.65 -9.27
N ALA A 412 -35.99 -17.86 -8.82
CA ALA A 412 -35.45 -18.46 -7.61
C ALA A 412 -33.91 -18.63 -7.69
N HIS A 413 -33.41 -19.16 -8.81
CA HIS A 413 -31.98 -19.31 -9.05
C HIS A 413 -31.22 -17.96 -9.11
N GLY A 414 -31.83 -16.92 -9.70
CA GLY A 414 -31.24 -15.58 -9.74
C GLY A 414 -31.07 -14.96 -8.35
N VAL A 415 -32.06 -15.11 -7.48
CA VAL A 415 -32.00 -14.63 -6.07
C VAL A 415 -30.93 -15.39 -5.29
N GLU A 416 -30.81 -16.71 -5.48
CA GLU A 416 -29.75 -17.51 -4.87
C GLU A 416 -28.36 -17.10 -5.36
N CYS A 417 -28.17 -16.87 -6.66
CA CYS A 417 -26.89 -16.39 -7.21
C CYS A 417 -26.42 -15.07 -6.59
N VAL A 418 -27.32 -14.10 -6.39
CA VAL A 418 -26.97 -12.83 -5.74
C VAL A 418 -26.58 -13.05 -4.27
N ARG A 419 -27.31 -13.92 -3.56
CA ARG A 419 -26.98 -14.28 -2.18
C ARG A 419 -25.61 -14.97 -2.09
N PHE A 420 -25.29 -15.89 -3.00
CA PHE A 420 -23.98 -16.54 -3.06
C PHE A 420 -22.86 -15.55 -3.39
N LYS A 421 -23.06 -14.62 -4.33
CA LYS A 421 -22.07 -13.58 -4.64
C LYS A 421 -21.73 -12.73 -3.43
N ASN A 422 -22.73 -12.28 -2.67
CA ASN A 422 -22.50 -11.49 -1.46
C ASN A 422 -21.73 -12.26 -0.38
N VAL A 423 -21.99 -13.56 -0.23
CA VAL A 423 -21.24 -14.42 0.71
C VAL A 423 -19.79 -14.59 0.25
N ILE A 424 -19.55 -14.78 -1.04
CA ILE A 424 -18.18 -14.90 -1.60
C ILE A 424 -17.40 -13.60 -1.38
N GLU A 425 -18.01 -12.44 -1.62
CA GLU A 425 -17.36 -11.14 -1.42
C GLU A 425 -16.99 -10.93 0.06
N GLN A 426 -17.87 -11.30 0.99
CA GLN A 426 -17.57 -11.25 2.43
C GLN A 426 -16.42 -12.19 2.82
N ILE A 427 -16.35 -13.40 2.25
CA ILE A 427 -15.25 -14.34 2.50
C ILE A 427 -13.93 -13.79 1.95
N LYS A 428 -13.95 -13.19 0.76
CA LYS A 428 -12.78 -12.58 0.13
C LYS A 428 -12.25 -11.42 0.98
N GLN A 429 -13.12 -10.53 1.43
CA GLN A 429 -12.75 -9.42 2.31
C GLN A 429 -12.14 -9.93 3.63
N LYS A 430 -12.71 -10.99 4.23
CA LYS A 430 -12.13 -11.62 5.43
C LYS A 430 -10.76 -12.23 5.16
N GLN A 431 -10.53 -12.80 3.98
CA GLN A 431 -9.24 -13.35 3.58
C GLN A 431 -8.17 -12.26 3.43
N GLU A 432 -8.49 -11.17 2.73
CA GLU A 432 -7.57 -10.04 2.53
C GLU A 432 -7.17 -9.42 3.88
N ASN A 433 -8.13 -9.21 4.78
CA ASN A 433 -7.87 -8.73 6.13
C ASN A 433 -7.00 -9.72 6.95
N TYR A 434 -7.21 -11.02 6.78
CA TYR A 434 -6.40 -12.05 7.47
C TYR A 434 -4.93 -12.02 7.01
N GLU A 435 -4.69 -11.89 5.70
CA GLU A 435 -3.35 -11.76 5.14
C GLU A 435 -2.67 -10.44 5.56
N LEU A 436 -3.45 -9.36 5.60
CA LEU A 436 -2.96 -8.07 6.10
C LEU A 436 -2.54 -8.15 7.57
N ALA A 437 -3.31 -8.84 8.43
CA ALA A 437 -2.94 -9.06 9.82
C ALA A 437 -1.62 -9.83 9.96
N LEU A 438 -1.41 -10.88 9.15
CA LEU A 438 -0.15 -11.64 9.12
C LEU A 438 1.04 -10.77 8.70
N SER A 439 0.87 -9.97 7.65
CA SER A 439 1.87 -9.01 7.20
C SER A 439 2.23 -8.01 8.31
N LYS A 440 1.24 -7.45 9.02
CA LYS A 440 1.45 -6.53 10.14
C LYS A 440 2.21 -7.18 11.31
N MET A 441 1.93 -8.44 11.61
CA MET A 441 2.70 -9.20 12.61
C MET A 441 4.17 -9.39 12.19
N GLN A 442 4.44 -9.65 10.91
CA GLN A 442 5.81 -9.78 10.38
C GLN A 442 6.57 -8.45 10.43
N GLU A 443 5.89 -7.33 10.13
CA GLU A 443 6.40 -5.96 10.27
C GLU A 443 6.61 -5.55 11.74
N LYS A 444 6.22 -6.40 12.71
CA LYS A 444 6.23 -6.14 14.16
C LYS A 444 5.27 -5.02 14.58
N ASP A 445 4.30 -4.69 13.74
CA ASP A 445 3.21 -3.75 14.02
C ASP A 445 2.01 -4.49 14.65
N TYR A 446 2.22 -4.99 15.87
CA TYR A 446 1.22 -5.75 16.61
C TYR A 446 -0.06 -4.98 16.95
N PRO A 447 -0.02 -3.67 17.28
CA PRO A 447 -1.25 -2.90 17.52
C PRO A 447 -2.21 -2.97 16.33
N SER A 448 -1.71 -2.73 15.12
CA SER A 448 -2.51 -2.81 13.89
C SER A 448 -2.99 -4.24 13.63
N ALA A 449 -2.12 -5.24 13.81
CA ALA A 449 -2.49 -6.65 13.63
C ALA A 449 -3.62 -7.08 14.59
N LEU A 450 -3.53 -6.70 15.87
CA LEU A 450 -4.55 -7.01 16.88
C LEU A 450 -5.89 -6.37 16.55
N SER A 451 -5.89 -5.12 16.07
CA SER A 451 -7.13 -4.46 15.63
C SER A 451 -7.81 -5.26 14.52
N ILE A 452 -7.06 -5.67 13.50
CA ILE A 452 -7.60 -6.43 12.36
C ILE A 452 -8.06 -7.83 12.79
N LEU A 453 -7.31 -8.50 13.66
CA LEU A 453 -7.65 -9.84 14.14
C LEU A 453 -8.89 -9.88 15.02
N THR A 454 -9.12 -8.81 15.80
CA THR A 454 -10.33 -8.67 16.61
C THR A 454 -11.58 -8.58 15.73
N ASP A 455 -11.48 -7.90 14.58
CA ASP A 455 -12.61 -7.73 13.65
C ASP A 455 -12.91 -9.01 12.82
N LEU A 456 -12.00 -10.00 12.81
CA LEU A 456 -12.09 -11.24 12.04
C LEU A 456 -12.69 -12.43 12.81
N GLU A 457 -13.61 -12.17 13.75
CA GLU A 457 -14.21 -13.19 14.62
C GLU A 457 -14.58 -14.48 13.86
N ASN A 458 -14.11 -15.61 14.38
CA ASN A 458 -14.41 -16.98 13.91
C ASN A 458 -14.00 -17.30 12.46
N TYR A 459 -13.04 -16.58 11.88
CA TYR A 459 -12.49 -16.87 10.54
C TYR A 459 -11.16 -17.65 10.62
N LYS A 460 -11.15 -18.92 10.14
CA LYS A 460 -9.95 -19.79 10.15
C LYS A 460 -9.35 -19.91 11.57
N SER A 461 -8.01 -19.91 11.70
CA SER A 461 -7.27 -19.98 12.96
C SER A 461 -7.01 -18.60 13.59
N THR A 462 -7.91 -17.62 13.39
CA THR A 462 -7.74 -16.28 13.96
C THR A 462 -7.65 -16.29 15.48
N SER A 463 -8.29 -17.23 16.17
CA SER A 463 -8.20 -17.36 17.64
C SER A 463 -6.79 -17.68 18.14
N GLU A 464 -6.09 -18.62 17.49
CA GLU A 464 -4.70 -18.96 17.81
C GLU A 464 -3.75 -17.81 17.47
N LEU A 465 -3.93 -17.19 16.29
CA LEU A 465 -3.11 -16.08 15.84
C LEU A 465 -3.31 -14.83 16.70
N LEU A 466 -4.55 -14.54 17.11
CA LEU A 466 -4.91 -13.46 18.03
C LEU A 466 -4.21 -13.68 19.37
N ARG A 467 -4.27 -14.89 19.91
CA ARG A 467 -3.59 -15.23 21.17
C ARG A 467 -2.08 -15.05 21.07
N GLN A 468 -1.46 -15.57 20.02
CA GLN A 468 -0.03 -15.39 19.77
C GLN A 468 0.34 -13.90 19.67
N CYS A 469 -0.48 -13.10 18.99
CA CYS A 469 -0.26 -11.67 18.84
C CYS A 469 -0.41 -10.94 20.19
N ILE A 470 -1.43 -11.28 21.00
CA ILE A 470 -1.64 -10.74 22.35
C ILE A 470 -0.43 -11.03 23.23
N ASP A 471 0.03 -12.28 23.29
CA ASP A 471 1.14 -12.68 24.15
C ASP A 471 2.44 -11.96 23.72
N THR A 472 2.72 -11.91 22.42
CA THR A 472 3.92 -11.22 21.90
C THR A 472 3.86 -9.71 22.16
N TYR A 473 2.69 -9.09 22.00
CA TYR A 473 2.51 -7.66 22.26
C TYR A 473 2.60 -7.35 23.76
N ARG A 474 2.03 -8.20 24.62
CA ARG A 474 2.14 -8.13 26.08
C ARG A 474 3.60 -8.13 26.54
N GLU A 475 4.41 -9.08 26.06
CA GLU A 475 5.84 -9.12 26.39
C GLU A 475 6.55 -7.82 25.98
N LYS A 476 6.27 -7.31 24.78
CA LYS A 476 6.85 -6.05 24.32
C LYS A 476 6.39 -4.86 25.15
N LEU A 477 5.12 -4.80 25.53
CA LEU A 477 4.58 -3.73 26.37
C LEU A 477 5.23 -3.73 27.75
N ILE A 478 5.40 -4.90 28.37
CA ILE A 478 6.08 -5.03 29.66
C ILE A 478 7.50 -4.48 29.58
N ILE A 479 8.25 -4.84 28.52
CA ILE A 479 9.62 -4.34 28.29
C ILE A 479 9.62 -2.82 28.07
N ARG A 480 8.68 -2.28 27.27
CA ARG A 480 8.57 -0.84 27.00
C ARG A 480 8.26 -0.06 28.27
N LEU A 481 7.31 -0.51 29.07
CA LEU A 481 6.95 0.09 30.36
C LEU A 481 8.13 0.10 31.34
N ALA A 482 8.89 -0.99 31.41
CA ALA A 482 10.12 -1.03 32.22
C ALA A 482 11.15 0.01 31.72
N SER A 483 11.35 0.11 30.40
CA SER A 483 12.31 1.06 29.81
C SER A 483 11.96 2.54 30.02
N VAL A 484 10.67 2.92 29.92
CA VAL A 484 10.23 4.31 30.12
C VAL A 484 10.42 4.77 31.55
N LYS A 485 10.31 3.87 32.52
CA LYS A 485 10.45 4.19 33.94
C LYS A 485 11.93 4.23 34.40
N GLU A 486 12.82 3.43 33.81
CA GLU A 486 14.25 3.38 34.17
C GLU A 486 15.11 4.50 33.54
N ILE A 487 14.79 4.94 32.31
CA ILE A 487 15.57 5.96 31.60
C ILE A 487 15.62 7.32 32.33
N PRO A 488 14.50 7.87 32.85
CA PRO A 488 14.53 9.10 33.66
C PRO A 488 15.43 8.98 34.89
N ALA A 489 15.46 7.82 35.54
CA ALA A 489 16.32 7.57 36.69
C ALA A 489 17.81 7.56 36.31
N LEU A 490 18.17 6.97 35.16
CA LEU A 490 19.53 7.00 34.62
C LEU A 490 19.96 8.42 34.23
N ILE A 491 19.09 9.20 33.59
CA ILE A 491 19.37 10.59 33.21
C ILE A 491 19.54 11.46 34.48
N ALA A 492 18.66 11.30 35.47
CA ALA A 492 18.76 12.01 36.74
C ALA A 492 20.05 11.64 37.48
N GLN A 493 20.45 10.36 37.49
CA GLN A 493 21.73 9.92 38.05
C GLN A 493 22.93 10.53 37.33
N GLN A 494 22.90 10.59 36.00
CA GLN A 494 23.99 11.19 35.23
C GLN A 494 24.10 12.69 35.51
N LYS A 495 22.97 13.42 35.58
CA LYS A 495 22.96 14.84 35.95
C LYS A 495 23.53 15.09 37.35
N VAL A 496 23.23 14.21 38.31
CA VAL A 496 23.84 14.29 39.64
C VAL A 496 25.36 14.11 39.54
N LYS A 497 25.85 13.11 38.79
CA LYS A 497 27.30 12.91 38.60
C LYS A 497 27.98 14.13 37.95
N ASP A 498 27.35 14.69 36.91
CA ASP A 498 27.89 15.86 36.21
C ASP A 498 27.92 17.09 37.14
N ALA A 499 26.86 17.30 37.92
CA ALA A 499 26.80 18.37 38.92
C ALA A 499 27.78 18.15 40.09
N GLU A 500 28.02 16.90 40.52
CA GLU A 500 29.03 16.55 41.51
C GLU A 500 30.44 16.84 41.00
N GLN A 501 30.71 16.52 39.73
CA GLN A 501 31.98 16.84 39.09
C GLN A 501 32.17 18.37 38.98
N GLN A 502 31.14 19.11 38.56
CA GLN A 502 31.21 20.58 38.49
C GLN A 502 31.38 21.23 39.86
N SER A 503 30.65 20.77 40.88
CA SER A 503 30.82 21.22 42.26
C SER A 503 32.24 20.93 42.77
N SER A 504 32.78 19.74 42.49
CA SER A 504 34.17 19.36 42.83
C SER A 504 35.20 20.25 42.14
N ILE A 505 35.04 20.52 40.84
CA ILE A 505 35.91 21.43 40.08
C ILE A 505 35.86 22.84 40.67
N ALA A 506 34.66 23.39 40.86
CA ALA A 506 34.47 24.73 41.42
C ALA A 506 35.09 24.84 42.82
N ARG A 507 34.98 23.79 43.64
CA ARG A 507 35.52 23.74 45.00
C ARG A 507 37.04 23.60 45.02
N ASN A 508 37.62 22.84 44.08
CA ASN A 508 39.07 22.76 43.90
C ASN A 508 39.66 24.07 43.38
N GLU A 509 39.01 24.72 42.42
CA GLU A 509 39.40 26.06 41.95
C GLU A 509 39.28 27.10 43.05
N PHE A 510 38.21 27.05 43.85
CA PHE A 510 38.03 27.92 45.01
C PHE A 510 39.14 27.70 46.06
N ASN A 511 39.48 26.44 46.39
CA ASN A 511 40.56 26.14 47.33
C ASN A 511 41.92 26.63 46.82
N LYS A 512 42.21 26.45 45.53
CA LYS A 512 43.42 26.99 44.89
C LYS A 512 43.45 28.51 44.94
N LEU A 513 42.33 29.17 44.64
CA LEU A 513 42.21 30.62 44.73
C LEU A 513 42.33 31.13 46.17
N LYS A 514 41.92 30.34 47.16
CA LYS A 514 42.06 30.65 48.59
C LYS A 514 43.52 30.57 49.03
N GLU A 515 44.26 29.55 48.60
CA GLU A 515 45.71 29.44 48.81
C GLU A 515 46.45 30.61 48.14
N GLU A 516 46.12 30.92 46.89
CA GLU A 516 46.68 32.07 46.17
C GLU A 516 46.23 33.42 46.78
N SER A 517 45.06 33.48 47.44
CA SER A 517 44.56 34.70 48.09
C SER A 517 45.44 35.11 49.27
N GLU A 518 45.98 34.17 50.03
CA GLU A 518 46.92 34.49 51.12
C GLU A 518 48.21 35.12 50.57
N GLU A 519 48.69 34.67 49.41
CA GLU A 519 49.83 35.28 48.71
C GLU A 519 49.48 36.63 48.09
N ARG A 520 48.29 36.76 47.50
CA ARG A 520 47.79 38.01 46.92
C ARG A 520 47.57 39.07 48.00
N GLU A 521 47.13 38.70 49.20
CA GLU A 521 46.99 39.62 50.34
C GLU A 521 48.36 40.11 50.84
N LYS A 522 49.36 39.22 50.88
CA LYS A 522 50.76 39.62 51.13
C LYS A 522 51.27 40.59 50.05
N ARG A 523 50.95 40.35 48.77
CA ARG A 523 51.31 41.23 47.65
C ARG A 523 50.60 42.58 47.73
N LYS A 524 49.32 42.59 48.08
CA LYS A 524 48.51 43.80 48.29
C LYS A 524 49.09 44.67 49.39
N ASN A 525 49.38 44.09 50.56
CA ASN A 525 50.03 44.80 51.66
C ASN A 525 51.38 45.38 51.24
N LYS A 526 52.16 44.64 50.43
CA LYS A 526 53.43 45.12 49.89
C LYS A 526 53.25 46.29 48.91
N ILE A 527 52.28 46.22 48.00
CA ILE A 527 51.92 47.30 47.08
C ILE A 527 51.50 48.56 47.85
N GLN A 528 50.70 48.39 48.90
CA GLN A 528 50.21 49.49 49.74
C GLN A 528 51.36 50.22 50.44
N THR A 529 52.34 49.47 50.95
CA THR A 529 53.60 50.05 51.47
C THR A 529 54.39 50.77 50.38
N GLN A 530 54.49 50.21 49.17
CA GLN A 530 55.19 50.86 48.04
C GLN A 530 54.53 52.18 47.61
N ILE A 531 53.20 52.21 47.53
CA ILE A 531 52.43 53.44 47.23
C ILE A 531 52.68 54.50 48.32
N TYR A 532 52.70 54.10 49.60
CA TYR A 532 53.02 55.01 50.71
C TYR A 532 54.44 55.61 50.58
N GLU A 533 55.44 54.78 50.27
CA GLU A 533 56.82 55.22 50.04
C GLU A 533 56.95 56.19 48.86
N LEU A 534 56.30 55.87 47.73
CA LEU A 534 56.30 56.70 46.52
C LEU A 534 55.61 58.04 46.75
N ASN A 535 54.49 58.06 47.47
CA ASN A 535 53.80 59.29 47.87
C ASN A 535 54.68 60.16 48.78
N LYS A 536 55.41 59.55 49.72
CA LYS A 536 56.40 60.24 50.55
C LYS A 536 57.53 60.86 49.71
N GLN A 537 58.04 60.14 48.71
CA GLN A 537 59.05 60.66 47.77
C GLN A 537 58.52 61.81 46.91
N ILE A 538 57.28 61.75 46.42
CA ILE A 538 56.62 62.85 45.72
C ILE A 538 56.54 64.08 46.63
N GLY A 539 56.17 63.89 47.89
CA GLY A 539 56.07 64.94 48.91
C GLY A 539 57.41 65.64 49.21
N GLN A 540 58.53 64.91 49.14
CA GLN A 540 59.88 65.44 49.37
C GLN A 540 60.54 66.05 48.12
N THR A 541 59.94 65.87 46.94
CA THR A 541 60.50 66.39 45.68
C THR A 541 60.04 67.84 45.47
N HIS A 542 60.96 68.80 45.57
CA HIS A 542 60.68 70.24 45.40
C HIS A 542 61.65 70.91 44.41
N GLY A 543 61.18 71.93 43.68
CA GLY A 543 61.98 72.72 42.72
C GLY A 543 61.34 72.88 41.33
N ILE A 544 61.73 73.94 40.60
CA ILE A 544 61.13 74.42 39.33
C ILE A 544 61.23 73.38 38.18
N PHE A 545 62.17 72.42 38.24
CA PHE A 545 62.38 71.37 37.23
C PHE A 545 61.87 69.96 37.62
N SER A 546 61.18 69.82 38.75
CA SER A 546 60.75 68.53 39.30
C SER A 546 59.55 67.87 38.62
N GLY A 547 58.85 68.57 37.73
CA GLY A 547 57.58 68.14 37.13
C GLY A 547 57.64 66.77 36.45
N LYS A 548 58.66 66.53 35.60
CA LYS A 548 58.85 65.24 34.91
C LYS A 548 59.07 64.07 35.88
N LYS A 549 59.78 64.31 37.00
CA LYS A 549 60.06 63.29 38.01
C LYS A 549 58.82 62.94 38.82
N LYS A 550 58.03 63.94 39.23
CA LYS A 550 56.73 63.72 39.88
C LYS A 550 55.76 62.96 38.99
N GLN A 551 55.70 63.30 37.71
CA GLN A 551 54.81 62.62 36.76
C GLN A 551 55.20 61.15 36.54
N LYS A 552 56.50 60.83 36.54
CA LYS A 552 56.98 59.44 36.47
C LYS A 552 56.56 58.64 37.71
N LEU A 553 56.72 59.20 38.91
CA LEU A 553 56.30 58.58 40.17
C LEU A 553 54.77 58.40 40.24
N GLN A 554 53.99 59.37 39.74
CA GLN A 554 52.53 59.26 39.64
C GLN A 554 52.09 58.15 38.67
N ASN A 555 52.78 57.98 37.54
CA ASN A 555 52.50 56.87 36.63
C ASN A 555 52.80 55.51 37.28
N GLU A 556 53.87 55.40 38.08
CA GLU A 556 54.17 54.18 38.85
C GLU A 556 53.09 53.88 39.90
N ILE A 557 52.60 54.90 40.62
CA ILE A 557 51.47 54.74 41.55
C ILE A 557 50.22 54.27 40.79
N ALA A 558 49.89 54.86 39.65
CA ALA A 558 48.71 54.47 38.86
C ALA A 558 48.78 53.01 38.37
N VAL A 559 49.98 52.51 38.05
CA VAL A 559 50.21 51.09 37.71
C VAL A 559 49.96 50.19 38.92
N LEU A 560 50.47 50.57 40.09
CA LEU A 560 50.30 49.83 41.34
C LEU A 560 48.85 49.82 41.83
N GLU A 561 48.13 50.94 41.71
CA GLU A 561 46.69 51.04 42.02
C GLU A 561 45.85 50.17 41.08
N LYS A 562 46.24 50.06 39.81
CA LYS A 562 45.60 49.17 38.84
C LYS A 562 45.84 47.69 39.17
N GLU A 563 47.04 47.34 39.62
CA GLU A 563 47.37 45.99 40.11
C GLU A 563 46.59 45.65 41.39
N GLN A 564 46.55 46.58 42.35
CA GLN A 564 45.78 46.44 43.61
C GLN A 564 44.28 46.23 43.34
N SER A 565 43.68 47.06 42.48
CA SER A 565 42.26 46.94 42.16
C SER A 565 41.95 45.71 41.29
N ALA A 566 42.93 45.15 40.56
CA ALA A 566 42.79 43.86 39.87
C ALA A 566 42.79 42.68 40.86
N ILE A 567 43.63 42.73 41.90
CA ILE A 567 43.67 41.74 42.98
C ILE A 567 42.33 41.71 43.73
N GLU A 568 41.78 42.88 44.08
CA GLU A 568 40.51 42.99 44.81
C GLU A 568 39.30 42.46 44.00
N ARG A 569 39.27 42.68 42.68
CA ARG A 569 38.21 42.14 41.81
C ARG A 569 38.19 40.61 41.75
N LEU A 570 39.37 39.97 41.79
CA LEU A 570 39.48 38.51 41.70
C LEU A 570 39.03 37.80 42.99
N GLN A 571 39.09 38.44 44.16
CA GLN A 571 38.65 37.86 45.43
C GLN A 571 37.12 37.73 45.53
N HIS A 572 36.34 38.55 44.81
CA HIS A 572 34.86 38.56 44.91
C HIS A 572 34.12 37.63 43.92
N LEU A 573 34.81 37.01 42.97
CA LEU A 573 34.17 36.23 41.89
C LEU A 573 33.99 34.74 42.20
N ALA A 574 34.70 34.21 43.20
CA ALA A 574 34.81 32.75 43.42
C ALA A 574 33.72 32.16 44.33
N GLU A 575 33.30 32.86 45.39
CA GLU A 575 32.22 32.40 46.29
C GLU A 575 30.85 32.23 45.60
N PRO A 576 30.39 33.17 44.74
CA PRO A 576 29.12 33.01 44.04
C PRO A 576 29.12 31.83 43.07
N ALA A 577 30.27 31.49 42.50
CA ALA A 577 30.40 30.37 41.56
C ALA A 577 30.27 29.01 42.27
N VAL A 578 30.87 28.86 43.46
CA VAL A 578 30.71 27.65 44.29
C VAL A 578 29.27 27.52 44.78
N ALA A 579 28.67 28.61 45.30
CA ALA A 579 27.30 28.60 45.78
C ALA A 579 26.30 28.19 44.68
N LYS A 580 26.48 28.71 43.47
CA LYS A 580 25.66 28.34 42.30
C LYS A 580 25.82 26.86 41.93
N ALA A 581 27.04 26.34 41.91
CA ALA A 581 27.29 24.93 41.59
C ALA A 581 26.73 23.97 42.66
N GLU A 582 26.78 24.36 43.94
CA GLU A 582 26.19 23.58 45.03
C GLU A 582 24.65 23.62 45.02
N GLU A 583 24.04 24.75 44.65
CA GLU A 583 22.60 24.87 44.45
C GLU A 583 22.12 23.99 43.29
N GLU A 584 22.82 24.02 42.15
CA GLU A 584 22.53 23.16 40.99
C GLU A 584 22.64 21.66 41.35
N LEU A 585 23.62 21.29 42.18
CA LEU A 585 23.76 19.92 42.70
C LEU A 585 22.59 19.53 43.63
N GLN A 586 22.16 20.43 44.51
CA GLN A 586 21.05 20.18 45.42
C GLN A 586 19.73 19.97 44.66
N ILE A 587 19.48 20.79 43.63
CA ILE A 587 18.33 20.64 42.73
C ILE A 587 18.39 19.30 42.00
N ALA A 588 19.55 18.93 41.44
CA ALA A 588 19.71 17.65 40.74
C ALA A 588 19.43 16.44 41.66
N LYS A 589 19.86 16.49 42.93
CA LYS A 589 19.60 15.44 43.93
C LYS A 589 18.12 15.33 44.30
N SER A 590 17.43 16.47 44.49
CA SER A 590 15.98 16.48 44.75
C SER A 590 15.20 15.81 43.61
N ILE A 591 15.54 16.16 42.36
CA ILE A 591 14.91 15.57 41.16
C ILE A 591 15.15 14.06 41.12
N LEU A 592 16.35 13.58 41.48
CA LEU A 592 16.64 12.15 41.49
C LEU A 592 15.79 11.39 42.53
N GLU A 593 15.58 11.96 43.71
CA GLU A 593 14.72 11.34 44.74
C GLU A 593 13.25 11.34 44.34
N GLU A 594 12.75 12.42 43.73
CA GLU A 594 11.39 12.47 43.17
C GLU A 594 11.19 11.40 42.09
N VAL A 595 12.15 11.25 41.18
CA VAL A 595 12.11 10.22 40.12
C VAL A 595 12.17 8.80 40.71
N ARG A 596 12.99 8.57 41.74
CA ARG A 596 13.06 7.26 42.42
C ARG A 596 11.78 6.92 43.18
N ALA A 597 11.18 7.89 43.86
CA ALA A 597 9.91 7.71 44.55
C ALA A 597 8.80 7.35 43.55
N ALA A 598 8.70 8.09 42.43
CA ALA A 598 7.76 7.79 41.36
C ALA A 598 8.00 6.41 40.72
N LEU A 599 9.26 6.02 40.52
CA LEU A 599 9.63 4.69 40.02
C LEU A 599 9.16 3.59 40.97
N LYS A 600 9.36 3.77 42.28
CA LYS A 600 8.97 2.80 43.30
C LYS A 600 7.45 2.66 43.41
N THR A 601 6.71 3.77 43.46
CA THR A 601 5.24 3.74 43.43
C THR A 601 4.72 3.04 42.18
N ALA A 602 5.32 3.33 41.02
CA ALA A 602 4.94 2.71 39.76
C ALA A 602 5.38 1.24 39.63
N GLN A 603 6.36 0.78 40.41
CA GLN A 603 6.76 -0.63 40.54
C GLN A 603 5.82 -1.37 41.50
N ASP A 604 5.44 -0.74 42.60
CA ASP A 604 4.47 -1.28 43.57
C ASP A 604 3.08 -1.42 42.92
N GLU A 605 2.66 -0.46 42.07
CA GLU A 605 1.45 -0.55 41.24
C GLU A 605 1.53 -1.62 40.14
N GLN A 606 2.74 -1.89 39.63
CA GLN A 606 2.98 -2.89 38.59
C GLN A 606 3.10 -4.31 39.16
N GLN A 607 3.58 -4.46 40.40
CA GLN A 607 3.51 -5.71 41.19
C GLN A 607 2.09 -5.99 41.72
N ALA A 608 1.30 -4.96 42.03
CA ALA A 608 -0.14 -5.12 42.29
C ALA A 608 -0.94 -5.44 41.00
N GLY A 609 -0.39 -5.06 39.83
CA GLY A 609 -0.97 -5.23 38.50
C GLY A 609 -0.47 -6.45 37.72
N GLU A 610 -0.13 -7.56 38.39
CA GLU A 610 0.27 -8.84 37.78
C GLU A 610 -0.84 -9.52 36.92
N GLN A 611 -1.92 -8.79 36.58
CA GLN A 611 -3.01 -9.20 35.69
C GLN A 611 -3.32 -8.12 34.65
N TRP A 612 -2.43 -7.90 33.67
CA TRP A 612 -2.88 -7.27 32.42
C TRP A 612 -3.71 -8.28 31.66
N THR A 613 -5.03 -8.19 31.81
CA THR A 613 -5.97 -9.07 31.13
C THR A 613 -5.85 -8.92 29.61
N ASP A 614 -6.27 -9.93 28.85
CA ASP A 614 -6.26 -9.89 27.39
C ASP A 614 -7.06 -8.68 26.87
N GLU A 615 -8.14 -8.30 27.56
CA GLU A 615 -8.95 -7.12 27.24
C GLU A 615 -8.16 -5.81 27.38
N ALA A 616 -7.38 -5.66 28.44
CA ALA A 616 -6.55 -4.46 28.64
C ALA A 616 -5.47 -4.34 27.55
N ILE A 617 -4.89 -5.47 27.13
CA ILE A 617 -3.90 -5.52 26.04
C ILE A 617 -4.55 -5.13 24.70
N LEU A 618 -5.74 -5.64 24.42
CA LEU A 618 -6.48 -5.30 23.21
C LEU A 618 -6.88 -3.83 23.16
N GLU A 619 -7.29 -3.25 24.29
CA GLU A 619 -7.64 -1.82 24.35
C GLU A 619 -6.40 -0.93 24.16
N ALA A 620 -5.28 -1.29 24.79
CA ALA A 620 -4.00 -0.63 24.57
C ALA A 620 -3.56 -0.70 23.10
N ALA A 621 -3.68 -1.87 22.47
CA ALA A 621 -3.39 -2.07 21.06
C ALA A 621 -4.27 -1.20 20.15
N LYS A 622 -5.58 -1.15 20.41
CA LYS A 622 -6.52 -0.29 19.66
C LYS A 622 -6.16 1.19 19.78
N LYS A 623 -5.74 1.62 20.97
CA LYS A 623 -5.29 3.00 21.20
C LYS A 623 -3.99 3.29 20.47
N GLU A 624 -2.97 2.44 20.59
CA GLU A 624 -1.68 2.61 19.90
C GLU A 624 -1.81 2.56 18.37
N ALA A 625 -2.69 1.71 17.82
CA ALA A 625 -2.96 1.62 16.39
C ALA A 625 -3.49 2.93 15.79
N LYS A 626 -4.21 3.74 16.57
CA LYS A 626 -4.72 5.06 16.16
C LYS A 626 -3.66 6.16 16.23
N LEU A 627 -2.56 5.94 16.95
CA LEU A 627 -1.50 6.94 17.16
C LEU A 627 -0.45 6.93 16.05
N GLN A 628 -0.90 7.18 14.82
CA GLN A 628 -0.08 7.20 13.60
C GLN A 628 0.01 8.59 12.97
N PRO A 629 1.10 8.94 12.26
CA PRO A 629 1.20 10.20 11.53
C PRO A 629 0.00 10.43 10.60
N GLY A 630 -0.55 11.64 10.62
CA GLY A 630 -1.76 12.02 9.88
C GLY A 630 -3.07 11.82 10.64
N GLN A 631 -3.08 11.05 11.73
CA GLN A 631 -4.24 10.89 12.60
C GLN A 631 -4.33 12.02 13.65
N TYR A 632 -5.49 12.11 14.31
CA TYR A 632 -5.74 13.06 15.38
C TYR A 632 -5.88 12.38 16.74
N LEU A 633 -5.40 13.05 17.78
CA LEU A 633 -5.64 12.67 19.17
C LEU A 633 -6.16 13.87 19.97
N ALA A 634 -6.97 13.59 20.99
CA ALA A 634 -7.47 14.59 21.92
C ALA A 634 -6.59 14.63 23.17
N LEU A 635 -6.10 15.81 23.55
CA LEU A 635 -5.28 16.00 24.76
C LEU A 635 -5.38 17.44 25.25
N GLY A 636 -5.64 17.64 26.54
CA GLY A 636 -5.85 18.96 27.12
C GLY A 636 -7.16 19.61 26.68
N ARG A 637 -7.52 20.70 27.36
CA ARG A 637 -8.75 21.46 27.13
C ARG A 637 -8.43 22.95 27.10
N TYR A 638 -8.99 23.67 26.14
CA TYR A 638 -8.79 25.12 26.02
C TYR A 638 -10.06 25.79 25.50
N PRO A 639 -10.28 27.09 25.76
CA PRO A 639 -11.36 27.83 25.12
C PRO A 639 -11.22 27.81 23.60
N GLN A 640 -12.27 27.36 22.92
CA GLN A 640 -12.31 27.31 21.44
C GLN A 640 -13.60 27.91 20.86
N THR A 641 -14.58 28.18 21.72
CA THR A 641 -15.84 28.86 21.36
C THR A 641 -15.78 30.35 21.71
N ARG A 642 -16.83 31.12 21.40
CA ARG A 642 -16.93 32.53 21.84
C ARG A 642 -17.07 32.69 23.34
N ASP A 643 -17.55 31.65 24.03
CA ASP A 643 -17.63 31.64 25.49
C ASP A 643 -16.29 31.15 26.05
N GLU A 644 -15.54 32.07 26.65
CA GLU A 644 -14.20 31.82 27.20
C GLU A 644 -14.20 30.85 28.39
N SER A 645 -15.35 30.66 29.04
CA SER A 645 -15.51 29.70 30.15
C SER A 645 -15.67 28.27 29.65
N ASN A 646 -16.07 28.09 28.38
CA ASN A 646 -16.30 26.79 27.78
C ASN A 646 -15.03 26.22 27.16
N CYS A 647 -14.24 25.53 27.99
CA CYS A 647 -13.06 24.80 27.57
C CYS A 647 -13.43 23.44 26.96
N THR A 648 -13.17 23.26 25.66
CA THR A 648 -13.35 22.00 24.94
C THR A 648 -12.04 21.28 24.71
N SER A 649 -12.08 19.98 24.47
CA SER A 649 -10.89 19.17 24.19
C SER A 649 -10.13 19.69 22.97
N ILE A 650 -8.81 19.75 23.04
CA ILE A 650 -7.97 20.18 21.93
C ILE A 650 -7.66 18.96 21.06
N GLU A 651 -7.92 19.08 19.77
CA GLU A 651 -7.50 18.09 18.78
C GLU A 651 -6.11 18.39 18.25
N TRP A 652 -5.26 17.37 18.23
CA TRP A 652 -3.87 17.47 17.79
C TRP A 652 -3.60 16.51 16.63
N LEU A 653 -3.05 17.03 15.55
CA LEU A 653 -2.54 16.27 14.42
C LEU A 653 -1.18 15.65 14.78
N ILE A 654 -1.04 14.35 14.58
CA ILE A 654 0.23 13.64 14.73
C ILE A 654 1.08 13.89 13.48
N LEU A 655 2.20 14.60 13.63
CA LEU A 655 3.13 14.90 12.54
C LEU A 655 4.16 13.79 12.34
N LYS A 656 4.67 13.24 13.45
CA LYS A 656 5.75 12.27 13.43
C LYS A 656 5.68 11.34 14.63
N ARG A 657 6.00 10.08 14.41
CA ARG A 657 6.22 9.08 15.46
C ARG A 657 7.70 8.68 15.46
N GLU A 658 8.35 8.78 16.61
CA GLU A 658 9.74 8.35 16.81
C GLU A 658 9.85 7.47 18.05
N LYS A 659 10.10 6.17 17.86
CA LYS A 659 10.24 5.21 18.96
C LYS A 659 9.05 5.30 19.95
N GLN A 660 9.27 5.94 21.10
CA GLN A 660 8.32 6.10 22.22
C GLN A 660 7.76 7.53 22.35
N ARG A 661 7.89 8.39 21.34
CA ARG A 661 7.36 9.76 21.39
C ARG A 661 6.65 10.16 20.11
N LEU A 662 5.65 11.03 20.25
CA LEU A 662 4.89 11.61 19.14
C LEU A 662 5.12 13.12 19.08
N LEU A 663 5.41 13.63 17.90
CA LEU A 663 5.34 15.06 17.63
C LEU A 663 3.93 15.39 17.16
N ILE A 664 3.26 16.26 17.89
CA ILE A 664 1.88 16.66 17.62
C ILE A 664 1.77 18.17 17.49
N ILE A 665 0.81 18.63 16.68
CA ILE A 665 0.47 20.05 16.49
C ILE A 665 -1.03 20.24 16.56
N SER A 666 -1.48 21.33 17.16
CA SER A 666 -2.91 21.68 17.22
C SER A 666 -3.55 21.71 15.81
N ARG A 667 -4.75 21.15 15.70
CA ARG A 667 -5.55 21.15 14.47
C ARG A 667 -5.84 22.59 14.02
N ASN A 668 -6.29 23.41 14.97
CA ASN A 668 -6.69 24.80 14.76
C ASN A 668 -5.73 25.77 15.46
N GLY A 669 -5.73 27.03 15.02
CA GLY A 669 -5.07 28.12 15.74
C GLY A 669 -5.85 28.45 17.00
N LEU A 670 -5.29 28.12 18.16
CA LEU A 670 -6.05 28.08 19.42
C LEU A 670 -6.33 29.45 20.00
N ASP A 671 -5.40 30.40 19.82
CA ASP A 671 -5.49 31.77 20.33
C ASP A 671 -4.79 32.76 19.36
N ALA A 672 -4.94 34.06 19.61
CA ALA A 672 -4.26 35.13 18.89
C ALA A 672 -3.32 35.90 19.83
N GLN A 673 -2.02 35.86 19.57
CA GLN A 673 -1.00 36.51 20.39
C GLN A 673 0.11 37.06 19.49
N PRO A 674 0.73 38.22 19.83
CA PRO A 674 1.93 38.66 19.16
C PRO A 674 3.10 37.72 19.47
N TYR A 675 4.06 37.65 18.56
CA TYR A 675 5.31 36.92 18.81
C TYR A 675 6.09 37.54 19.97
N ASN A 676 6.13 38.87 20.03
CA ASN A 676 6.68 39.64 21.14
C ASN A 676 5.81 40.88 21.42
N ASN A 677 5.59 41.19 22.70
CA ASN A 677 4.72 42.33 23.07
C ASN A 677 5.34 43.70 22.79
N ILE A 678 6.65 43.77 22.54
CA ILE A 678 7.38 45.01 22.32
C ILE A 678 8.08 44.92 20.96
N TRP A 679 8.09 46.03 20.23
CA TRP A 679 8.82 46.14 18.98
C TRP A 679 10.32 46.34 19.25
N ASN A 680 11.09 45.26 19.20
CA ASN A 680 12.54 45.26 19.35
C ASN A 680 13.16 43.99 18.76
N ASP A 681 14.49 43.99 18.70
CA ASP A 681 15.27 42.79 18.35
C ASP A 681 14.99 41.67 19.35
N VAL A 682 14.46 40.55 18.86
CA VAL A 682 14.05 39.42 19.70
C VAL A 682 14.35 38.09 19.02
N THR A 683 14.69 37.09 19.83
CA THR A 683 14.88 35.69 19.42
C THR A 683 13.79 34.82 20.03
N TRP A 684 13.61 33.58 19.55
CA TRP A 684 12.63 32.66 20.15
C TRP A 684 12.83 32.50 21.66
N GLU A 685 14.09 32.33 22.09
CA GLU A 685 14.52 32.19 23.49
C GLU A 685 13.95 33.29 24.39
N LYS A 686 13.90 34.53 23.89
CA LYS A 686 13.52 35.74 24.64
C LYS A 686 12.10 36.24 24.34
N SER A 687 11.38 35.59 23.44
CA SER A 687 10.05 36.01 23.01
C SER A 687 9.00 35.87 24.13
N THR A 688 8.09 36.82 24.24
CA THR A 688 6.97 36.73 25.21
C THR A 688 6.03 35.58 24.87
N LEU A 689 5.88 35.23 23.60
CA LEU A 689 5.05 34.11 23.15
C LEU A 689 5.58 32.75 23.66
N ARG A 690 6.90 32.52 23.60
CA ARG A 690 7.51 31.30 24.16
C ARG A 690 7.24 31.19 25.66
N THR A 691 7.39 32.28 26.40
CA THR A 691 7.12 32.32 27.84
C THR A 691 5.66 32.00 28.13
N TRP A 692 4.72 32.62 27.41
CA TRP A 692 3.29 32.34 27.55
C TRP A 692 2.94 30.87 27.26
N LEU A 693 3.50 30.30 26.18
CA LEU A 693 3.28 28.90 25.81
C LEU A 693 3.70 27.92 26.92
N ASN A 694 4.87 28.13 27.51
CA ASN A 694 5.46 27.25 28.52
C ASN A 694 5.02 27.56 29.96
N SER A 695 4.22 28.60 30.17
CA SER A 695 3.67 28.95 31.49
C SER A 695 2.14 28.97 31.43
N THR A 696 1.54 30.10 31.06
CA THR A 696 0.10 30.35 31.09
C THR A 696 -0.70 29.36 30.25
N PHE A 697 -0.28 29.10 29.00
CA PHE A 697 -0.99 28.14 28.15
C PHE A 697 -0.84 26.72 28.69
N TYR A 698 0.38 26.28 28.98
CA TYR A 698 0.67 24.93 29.47
C TYR A 698 -0.13 24.58 30.74
N SER A 699 -0.14 25.48 31.74
CA SER A 699 -0.87 25.23 32.99
C SER A 699 -2.40 25.31 32.84
N LYS A 700 -2.89 26.15 31.91
CA LYS A 700 -4.33 26.29 31.65
C LYS A 700 -4.87 25.15 30.78
N ALA A 701 -4.08 24.68 29.82
CA ALA A 701 -4.53 23.72 28.82
C ALA A 701 -4.47 22.26 29.28
N PHE A 702 -3.54 21.93 30.17
CA PHE A 702 -3.28 20.54 30.56
C PHE A 702 -3.42 20.34 32.06
N THR A 703 -4.11 19.27 32.45
CA THR A 703 -4.17 18.81 33.84
C THR A 703 -2.82 18.30 34.31
N SER A 704 -2.60 18.18 35.63
CA SER A 704 -1.34 17.67 36.18
C SER A 704 -0.99 16.28 35.65
N ALA A 705 -1.98 15.41 35.40
CA ALA A 705 -1.76 14.08 34.82
C ALA A 705 -1.31 14.16 33.36
N GLU A 706 -1.95 15.01 32.54
CA GLU A 706 -1.56 15.21 31.14
C GLU A 706 -0.19 15.88 31.02
N GLN A 707 0.14 16.80 31.94
CA GLN A 707 1.43 17.49 31.97
C GLN A 707 2.62 16.53 32.07
N ILE A 708 2.46 15.40 32.79
CA ILE A 708 3.47 14.34 32.91
C ILE A 708 3.79 13.71 31.55
N SER A 709 2.78 13.56 30.68
CA SER A 709 2.96 12.99 29.34
C SER A 709 3.68 13.93 28.35
N ILE A 710 3.83 15.22 28.67
CA ILE A 710 4.44 16.21 27.77
C ILE A 710 5.95 16.31 28.04
N LEU A 711 6.75 16.02 27.01
CA LEU A 711 8.20 15.90 27.10
C LEU A 711 8.91 17.26 27.01
N THR A 712 9.91 17.48 27.86
CA THR A 712 10.81 18.63 27.73
C THR A 712 11.78 18.40 26.59
N THR A 713 11.64 19.14 25.51
CA THR A 713 12.36 18.90 24.25
C THR A 713 13.43 19.96 24.02
N ALA A 714 14.61 19.54 23.57
CA ALA A 714 15.62 20.47 23.04
C ALA A 714 15.17 20.96 21.65
N VAL A 715 14.83 22.24 21.56
CA VAL A 715 14.37 22.89 20.33
C VAL A 715 15.54 23.66 19.72
N ASN A 716 15.95 23.27 18.51
CA ASN A 716 17.05 23.91 17.81
C ASN A 716 16.56 25.18 17.10
N ASN A 717 17.19 26.31 17.42
CA ASN A 717 16.89 27.64 16.87
C ASN A 717 18.05 28.22 16.03
N GLY A 718 19.08 27.42 15.74
CA GLY A 718 20.21 27.85 14.93
C GLY A 718 19.85 28.12 13.46
N GLU A 719 20.80 28.66 12.70
CA GLU A 719 20.63 29.12 11.30
C GLU A 719 20.01 28.06 10.37
N ASN A 720 20.35 26.78 10.57
CA ASN A 720 19.81 25.66 9.78
C ASN A 720 18.31 25.38 10.02
N ASN A 721 17.66 26.07 10.97
CA ASN A 721 16.21 26.02 11.19
C ASN A 721 15.50 27.29 10.69
N CYS A 722 16.22 28.14 9.96
CA CYS A 722 15.69 29.34 9.32
C CYS A 722 15.60 29.15 7.82
N TYR A 723 14.87 30.03 7.15
CA TYR A 723 14.82 30.02 5.70
C TYR A 723 16.17 30.49 5.20
N SER A 724 16.82 29.70 4.33
CA SER A 724 18.25 29.86 4.02
C SER A 724 18.64 31.21 3.43
N LYS A 725 17.69 31.98 2.87
CA LYS A 725 17.92 33.34 2.37
C LYS A 725 17.73 34.44 3.43
N TRP A 726 17.21 34.10 4.61
CA TRP A 726 17.13 35.02 5.76
C TRP A 726 18.32 34.75 6.68
N ASN A 727 19.26 35.69 6.70
CA ASN A 727 20.47 35.60 7.50
C ASN A 727 20.28 36.25 8.90
N THR A 728 19.20 35.88 9.57
CA THR A 728 18.82 36.44 10.89
C THR A 728 19.12 35.42 11.98
N ASN A 729 19.68 35.87 13.09
CA ASN A 729 20.03 35.00 14.20
C ASN A 729 18.76 34.52 14.94
N GLY A 730 18.52 33.21 14.95
CA GLY A 730 17.39 32.60 15.67
C GLY A 730 17.58 32.49 17.19
N GLY A 731 18.80 32.75 17.69
CA GLY A 731 19.17 32.65 19.10
C GLY A 731 19.62 31.25 19.51
N ASN A 732 19.81 31.06 20.82
CA ASN A 732 20.25 29.77 21.35
C ASN A 732 19.13 28.73 21.26
N SER A 733 19.53 27.46 21.19
CA SER A 733 18.60 26.34 21.36
C SER A 733 17.97 26.37 22.75
N THR A 734 16.67 26.07 22.83
CA THR A 734 15.87 26.14 24.06
C THR A 734 15.47 24.74 24.53
N ARG A 735 14.95 24.66 25.77
CA ARG A 735 14.29 23.46 26.29
C ARG A 735 12.83 23.78 26.59
N ASP A 736 11.94 23.32 25.72
CA ASP A 736 10.54 23.72 25.72
C ASP A 736 9.62 22.49 25.89
N LYS A 737 8.52 22.66 26.62
CA LYS A 737 7.41 21.70 26.70
C LYS A 737 6.46 21.88 25.52
N VAL A 738 6.13 23.14 25.23
CA VAL A 738 5.27 23.55 24.12
C VAL A 738 6.02 24.60 23.30
N PHE A 739 6.02 24.44 21.98
CA PHE A 739 6.75 25.30 21.05
C PHE A 739 5.97 25.53 19.75
N LEU A 740 6.50 26.38 18.87
CA LEU A 740 6.02 26.53 17.49
C LEU A 740 7.00 25.86 16.53
N LEU A 741 6.50 25.36 15.40
CA LEU A 741 7.37 24.79 14.37
C LEU A 741 8.35 25.83 13.79
N SER A 742 9.50 25.37 13.30
CA SER A 742 10.41 26.19 12.52
C SER A 742 9.93 26.25 11.07
N CYS A 743 10.47 27.16 10.27
CA CYS A 743 10.18 27.16 8.83
C CYS A 743 10.64 25.86 8.14
N ILE A 744 11.72 25.23 8.61
CA ILE A 744 12.19 23.95 8.07
C ILE A 744 11.25 22.80 8.45
N GLU A 745 10.78 22.75 9.69
CA GLU A 745 9.77 21.77 10.10
C GLU A 745 8.43 22.00 9.39
N ALA A 746 8.00 23.25 9.26
CA ALA A 746 6.80 23.61 8.50
C ALA A 746 6.92 23.22 7.02
N ASN A 747 8.11 23.37 6.43
CA ASN A 747 8.39 22.86 5.09
C ASN A 747 8.30 21.32 5.06
N ASN A 748 9.01 20.63 5.94
CA ASN A 748 9.05 19.16 5.96
C ASN A 748 7.68 18.52 6.16
N TYR A 749 6.87 19.05 7.08
CA TYR A 749 5.58 18.45 7.42
C TYR A 749 4.44 18.95 6.55
N PHE A 750 4.47 20.21 6.12
CA PHE A 750 3.37 20.84 5.40
C PHE A 750 3.69 21.34 3.99
N GLY A 751 4.94 21.24 3.52
CA GLY A 751 5.36 21.75 2.21
C GLY A 751 5.37 23.28 2.15
N VAL A 752 5.53 23.95 3.29
CA VAL A 752 5.57 25.42 3.37
C VAL A 752 6.84 25.94 2.71
N ILE A 753 6.67 26.69 1.63
CA ILE A 753 7.76 27.29 0.84
C ILE A 753 7.57 28.80 0.72
N ASN A 754 8.66 29.53 0.49
CA ASN A 754 8.61 30.96 0.23
C ASN A 754 8.14 31.22 -1.21
N ASN A 755 7.19 32.14 -1.38
CA ASN A 755 6.63 32.49 -2.70
C ASN A 755 7.68 33.01 -3.70
N SER A 756 8.82 33.54 -3.23
CA SER A 756 9.89 34.03 -4.12
C SER A 756 10.77 32.95 -4.74
N ASP A 757 10.66 31.69 -4.31
CA ASP A 757 11.58 30.62 -4.71
C ASP A 757 11.15 29.77 -5.91
N TYR A 758 9.92 29.94 -6.39
CA TYR A 758 9.39 29.11 -7.46
C TYR A 758 8.88 29.94 -8.64
N ILE A 759 9.48 29.70 -9.81
CA ILE A 759 8.96 30.17 -11.09
C ILE A 759 7.76 29.26 -11.42
N GLY A 760 6.53 29.76 -11.22
CA GLY A 760 5.29 28.99 -11.43
C GLY A 760 4.51 28.67 -10.16
N ALA A 761 4.57 29.54 -9.15
CA ALA A 761 3.82 29.53 -7.89
C ALA A 761 2.71 28.45 -7.79
N ILE A 762 2.92 27.45 -6.92
CA ILE A 762 1.81 26.76 -6.27
C ILE A 762 1.13 27.82 -5.39
N LYS A 763 0.30 28.67 -6.01
CA LYS A 763 -0.65 29.48 -5.28
C LYS A 763 -1.54 28.49 -4.55
N ASN A 764 -1.60 28.58 -3.22
CA ASN A 764 -2.50 27.84 -2.34
C ASN A 764 -2.00 26.46 -1.88
N ASN A 765 -1.06 26.44 -0.94
CA ASN A 765 -0.75 25.21 -0.21
C ASN A 765 -1.86 24.91 0.80
N LEU A 766 -2.84 24.09 0.39
CA LEU A 766 -4.00 23.75 1.22
C LEU A 766 -3.62 23.03 2.52
N LYS A 767 -2.51 22.27 2.53
CA LYS A 767 -2.08 21.44 3.67
C LYS A 767 -1.63 22.27 4.87
N SER A 768 -1.05 23.45 4.63
CA SER A 768 -0.50 24.32 5.67
C SER A 768 -1.51 25.35 6.22
N ARG A 769 -2.67 25.49 5.58
CA ARG A 769 -3.73 26.41 6.00
C ARG A 769 -4.37 25.96 7.31
N THR A 770 -4.59 26.90 8.21
CA THR A 770 -5.11 26.63 9.56
C THR A 770 -6.33 27.49 9.85
N ALA A 771 -7.39 26.88 10.37
CA ALA A 771 -8.57 27.61 10.80
C ALA A 771 -8.32 28.22 12.19
N PRO A 772 -8.75 29.47 12.46
CA PRO A 772 -8.81 30.00 13.80
C PRO A 772 -9.92 29.29 14.59
N THR A 773 -9.75 29.16 15.90
CA THR A 773 -10.90 28.94 16.79
C THR A 773 -11.77 30.19 16.87
N MET A 774 -13.01 30.06 17.34
CA MET A 774 -13.87 31.22 17.57
C MET A 774 -13.32 32.11 18.68
N TYR A 775 -12.65 31.50 19.67
CA TYR A 775 -11.93 32.19 20.73
C TYR A 775 -10.79 33.06 20.15
N ALA A 776 -9.93 32.48 19.30
CA ALA A 776 -8.85 33.24 18.64
C ALA A 776 -9.39 34.41 17.81
N THR A 777 -10.51 34.21 17.11
CA THR A 777 -11.18 35.29 16.34
C THR A 777 -11.71 36.38 17.27
N GLY A 778 -12.23 36.01 18.45
CA GLY A 778 -12.62 36.96 19.50
C GLY A 778 -11.45 37.79 20.03
N HIS A 779 -10.24 37.22 20.02
CA HIS A 779 -8.99 37.91 20.35
C HIS A 779 -8.31 38.61 19.16
N GLY A 780 -9.03 38.80 18.05
CA GLY A 780 -8.55 39.60 16.93
C GLY A 780 -7.72 38.83 15.91
N ALA A 781 -7.76 37.49 15.91
CA ALA A 781 -7.19 36.71 14.82
C ALA A 781 -7.77 37.10 13.47
N TYR A 782 -6.91 37.27 12.48
CA TYR A 782 -7.33 37.48 11.10
C TYR A 782 -7.59 36.15 10.39
N ALA A 783 -8.70 36.07 9.65
CA ALA A 783 -9.02 34.95 8.77
C ALA A 783 -9.42 35.47 7.39
N ASN A 784 -8.79 34.98 6.34
CA ASN A 784 -9.09 35.38 4.96
C ASN A 784 -10.26 34.55 4.41
N PRO A 785 -11.41 35.16 4.04
CA PRO A 785 -12.53 34.42 3.48
C PRO A 785 -12.24 33.73 2.15
N ARG A 786 -11.22 34.20 1.40
CA ARG A 786 -10.83 33.65 0.10
C ARG A 786 -9.97 32.39 0.21
N ASP A 787 -9.22 32.27 1.30
CA ASP A 787 -8.38 31.11 1.54
C ASP A 787 -9.11 30.14 2.46
N LYS A 788 -9.49 28.98 1.93
CA LYS A 788 -10.16 27.93 2.70
C LYS A 788 -9.19 26.85 3.15
N THR A 789 -9.39 26.34 4.35
CA THR A 789 -8.81 25.07 4.81
C THR A 789 -9.47 23.89 4.09
N THR A 790 -8.96 22.67 4.32
CA THR A 790 -9.58 21.43 3.81
C THR A 790 -11.05 21.28 4.20
N ASP A 791 -11.42 21.86 5.35
CA ASP A 791 -12.76 21.77 5.93
C ASP A 791 -13.67 22.93 5.45
N GLY A 792 -13.22 23.74 4.49
CA GLY A 792 -13.99 24.87 3.94
C GLY A 792 -14.04 26.12 4.84
N VAL A 793 -13.31 26.13 5.95
CA VAL A 793 -13.26 27.25 6.91
C VAL A 793 -12.24 28.29 6.44
N SER A 794 -12.50 29.58 6.69
CA SER A 794 -11.56 30.66 6.37
C SER A 794 -10.26 30.49 7.13
N ALA A 795 -9.12 30.51 6.43
CA ALA A 795 -7.80 30.29 7.00
C ALA A 795 -7.22 31.57 7.60
N GLY A 796 -6.60 31.45 8.78
CA GLY A 796 -5.75 32.49 9.36
C GLY A 796 -4.27 32.19 9.11
N TRP A 797 -3.43 33.20 9.35
CA TRP A 797 -1.97 33.04 9.31
C TRP A 797 -1.46 32.68 10.71
N TRP A 798 -0.39 31.90 10.81
CA TRP A 798 0.10 31.37 12.09
C TRP A 798 1.61 31.47 12.24
N TRP A 799 2.06 31.78 13.46
CA TRP A 799 3.47 32.03 13.78
C TRP A 799 4.35 30.78 13.69
N LEU A 800 5.61 30.99 13.30
CA LEU A 800 6.70 30.02 13.42
C LEU A 800 7.72 30.56 14.42
N ARG A 801 8.51 29.68 15.04
CA ARG A 801 9.57 30.11 15.96
C ARG A 801 10.80 30.69 15.26
N SER A 802 10.93 30.46 13.96
CA SER A 802 12.07 30.96 13.18
C SER A 802 11.99 32.48 13.03
N PRO A 803 13.12 33.20 13.06
CA PRO A 803 13.15 34.63 12.75
C PRO A 803 12.75 34.89 11.28
N GLY A 804 12.32 36.14 11.03
CA GLY A 804 12.05 36.66 9.70
C GLY A 804 13.31 37.19 9.00
N ASN A 805 13.14 38.09 8.04
CA ASN A 805 14.26 38.70 7.30
C ASN A 805 15.13 39.68 8.14
N SER A 806 14.68 40.04 9.35
CA SER A 806 15.35 40.94 10.27
C SER A 806 15.03 40.54 11.72
N GLN A 807 15.79 41.03 12.69
CA GLN A 807 15.65 40.63 14.10
C GLN A 807 14.37 41.18 14.78
N THR A 808 13.68 42.13 14.14
CA THR A 808 12.36 42.65 14.55
C THR A 808 11.21 41.94 13.84
N ASN A 809 11.49 40.90 13.04
CA ASN A 809 10.50 40.08 12.37
C ASN A 809 10.57 38.61 12.79
N ALA A 810 9.42 37.94 12.76
CA ALA A 810 9.31 36.48 12.90
C ALA A 810 8.69 35.88 11.64
N ALA A 811 9.04 34.62 11.35
CA ALA A 811 8.45 33.87 10.26
C ALA A 811 7.02 33.44 10.60
N TYR A 812 6.16 33.36 9.60
CA TYR A 812 4.81 32.85 9.73
C TYR A 812 4.36 32.14 8.46
N VAL A 813 3.32 31.33 8.57
CA VAL A 813 2.62 30.74 7.42
C VAL A 813 1.40 31.60 7.12
N SER A 814 1.35 32.16 5.91
CA SER A 814 0.29 33.06 5.45
C SER A 814 -1.03 32.34 5.26
N THR A 815 -2.13 33.08 5.07
CA THR A 815 -3.47 32.51 4.88
C THR A 815 -3.57 31.63 3.63
N ASP A 816 -2.74 31.89 2.63
CA ASP A 816 -2.65 31.08 1.41
C ASP A 816 -1.84 29.77 1.62
N GLY A 817 -1.14 29.64 2.75
CA GLY A 817 -0.31 28.51 3.11
C GLY A 817 1.20 28.66 2.81
N SER A 818 1.63 29.81 2.32
CA SER A 818 3.04 30.08 1.97
C SER A 818 3.84 30.65 3.14
N LEU A 819 5.18 30.56 3.06
CA LEU A 819 6.10 31.13 4.05
C LEU A 819 6.24 32.64 3.85
N PHE A 820 6.04 33.40 4.92
CA PHE A 820 6.25 34.84 4.99
C PHE A 820 6.90 35.24 6.32
N TYR A 821 7.13 36.53 6.51
CA TYR A 821 7.61 37.12 7.76
C TYR A 821 6.84 38.40 8.06
N GLY A 822 6.71 38.70 9.35
CA GLY A 822 5.92 39.83 9.84
C GLY A 822 6.53 40.46 11.08
N ASP A 823 6.06 41.64 11.43
CA ASP A 823 6.46 42.35 12.64
C ASP A 823 6.12 41.51 13.89
N VAL A 824 7.07 41.39 14.82
CA VAL A 824 6.89 40.56 16.02
C VAL A 824 5.73 41.01 16.89
N THR A 825 5.26 42.25 16.77
CA THR A 825 4.14 42.81 17.53
C THR A 825 2.76 42.55 16.90
N PHE A 826 2.68 41.93 15.72
CA PHE A 826 1.39 41.65 15.08
C PHE A 826 0.57 40.65 15.91
N ALA A 827 -0.50 41.14 16.54
CA ALA A 827 -1.35 40.35 17.43
C ALA A 827 -2.40 39.49 16.72
N SER A 828 -2.68 39.75 15.43
CA SER A 828 -3.73 39.03 14.68
C SER A 828 -3.30 37.64 14.17
N GLY A 829 -2.08 37.21 14.52
CA GLY A 829 -1.51 35.92 14.14
C GLY A 829 -1.96 34.80 15.06
N LEU A 830 -2.25 33.64 14.48
CA LEU A 830 -2.67 32.46 15.23
C LEU A 830 -1.49 31.81 15.94
N VAL A 831 -1.75 31.38 17.17
CA VAL A 831 -0.87 30.49 17.93
C VAL A 831 -1.26 29.04 17.63
N ARG A 832 -0.38 28.34 16.91
CA ARG A 832 -0.54 26.93 16.55
C ARG A 832 0.51 26.09 17.28
N PRO A 833 0.29 25.76 18.57
CA PRO A 833 1.28 25.06 19.37
C PRO A 833 1.56 23.64 18.85
N ALA A 834 2.80 23.21 19.06
CA ALA A 834 3.30 21.86 18.85
C ALA A 834 4.07 21.39 20.08
N MET A 835 4.12 20.08 20.29
CA MET A 835 4.85 19.47 21.41
C MET A 835 5.19 18.01 21.15
N TRP A 836 6.19 17.51 21.89
CA TRP A 836 6.47 16.08 21.96
C TRP A 836 5.78 15.48 23.17
N VAL A 837 5.08 14.37 22.97
CA VAL A 837 4.40 13.62 24.03
C VAL A 837 4.92 12.20 24.09
N ASP A 838 4.95 11.65 25.30
CA ASP A 838 5.31 10.28 25.58
C ASP A 838 4.20 9.34 25.12
N LEU A 839 4.55 8.38 24.26
CA LEU A 839 3.60 7.45 23.66
C LEU A 839 3.00 6.52 24.72
N GLU A 840 3.82 5.99 25.63
CA GLU A 840 3.35 5.02 26.63
C GLU A 840 2.39 5.67 27.61
N SER A 841 2.70 6.90 28.04
CA SER A 841 1.81 7.70 28.88
C SER A 841 0.46 7.92 28.22
N LEU A 842 0.41 8.13 26.90
CA LEU A 842 -0.85 8.25 26.17
C LEU A 842 -1.59 6.92 26.10
N ILE A 843 -0.92 5.79 25.94
CA ILE A 843 -1.58 4.48 25.88
C ILE A 843 -2.18 4.16 27.25
N PHE A 844 -1.44 4.40 28.34
CA PHE A 844 -1.78 3.96 29.70
C PHE A 844 -2.31 5.03 30.64
N GLN A 845 -2.65 6.21 30.12
CA GLN A 845 -3.42 7.20 30.87
C GLN A 845 -4.73 6.57 31.37
N ALA A 846 -4.83 6.45 32.70
CA ALA A 846 -5.99 5.98 33.44
C ALA A 846 -7.14 6.99 33.43
#